data_AF-A0A9P8Q2X8-F1
#
_entry.id   AF-A0A9P8Q2X8-F1
#
_cell.length_a   1.000
_cell.length_b   1.000
_cell.length_c   1.000
_cell.angle_alpha   90.00
_cell.angle_beta   90.00
_cell.angle_gamma   90.00
#
_symmetry.space_group_name_H-M   'P 1'
#
loop_
_entity.id
_entity.type
_entity.pdbx_description
1 polymer ?
#
loop_
_entity_poly.entity_id
_entity_poly.type
_entity_poly.pdbx_seq_one_letter_code
_entity_poly.pdbx_strand_id
1 'polypeptide(L)'
;MSVSSVINDSLKDTIRYLDELSNSLISQLTEIYMLKDTSNIGSKIPLSPKLASDWAKISDTLLTTLNDIKALINANIPTNASGKSSPSDLSSRGNDSIKLKELVRILEPFSEGSLVAATIQGTAEPQRNDTFFQQEFDVIESIEHLIGLYALVAIHQVYAINLLKLTIALDDDYYYYETISNSNWQTALYSLQTLPLNVTFWMKKIYKDFSQNVNFTSNIPGGSVRPIGQYWTLYKDSFYNSLYKNLLTSENFKVFNASLTMNSIGVLGYKSFYKKPVSYVYFILRAPFISVVHDIEQRKTAIEQHRLRSATKVGALITNFPTMKDIDIAAPCFNDLVKPISDLVDPSFLSTLPHQEHSDSMLILYQLCHDLIPKAFQTEKSTIQETSKPSTLTRYWPSIFASLLYGPSTILSIVSSRDQIWQFVQKNLVDTVTGFYENWIVTPISNILSTIRHDDSYSEISITSKDSLDSDLNSLKRMVLDYIVDNPDSVKLDPNNTAVDYSKLSIPEIESLISKGDLTPIMKDYETGIKTPVKSLVMGNLTRNLLIQVQKGKVDGGLAINGIDKMLKSQELVFGFIAASPSLIILFYLGSCVKSYWEYQGAAWKSLESQKLIASKNMNNIERLLIQCQSDDDEPATDLDLANGLLLIEAISLRNQGSQILPRNRLSEWTRDINDLLTTKSFSVKTKTLNRMHHAYSRYM
;
A
#
# COMPACT_ATOMS: atom_id res chain seq x y z
N MET A 1 -5.78 3.76 -18.45
CA MET A 1 -5.15 4.10 -19.75
C MET A 1 -4.98 5.61 -19.86
N SER A 2 -3.75 6.13 -19.90
CA SER A 2 -3.43 7.37 -20.63
C SER A 2 -1.92 7.42 -20.93
N VAL A 3 -1.58 6.74 -22.00
CA VAL A 3 -0.63 7.25 -23.01
C VAL A 3 -1.17 8.53 -23.67
N SER A 4 -2.46 8.81 -23.43
CA SER A 4 -3.32 9.78 -24.08
C SER A 4 -3.16 11.24 -23.65
N SER A 5 -1.99 11.71 -23.22
CA SER A 5 -1.74 13.17 -23.22
C SER A 5 -0.67 13.52 -24.23
N VAL A 6 0.48 12.87 -24.18
CA VAL A 6 1.58 13.10 -25.14
C VAL A 6 1.28 12.52 -26.49
N ILE A 7 0.90 11.23 -26.53
CA ILE A 7 0.39 10.67 -27.77
C ILE A 7 -0.86 11.43 -28.18
N ASN A 8 -1.75 11.82 -27.26
CA ASN A 8 -2.98 12.51 -27.66
C ASN A 8 -2.74 13.88 -28.29
N ASP A 9 -1.75 14.67 -27.86
CA ASP A 9 -1.49 15.97 -28.49
C ASP A 9 -0.88 15.79 -29.89
N SER A 10 0.14 14.95 -30.05
CA SER A 10 0.74 14.67 -31.37
C SER A 10 -0.20 13.89 -32.31
N LEU A 11 -0.90 12.88 -31.80
CA LEU A 11 -1.90 12.08 -32.53
C LEU A 11 -3.11 12.93 -32.89
N LYS A 12 -3.56 13.85 -32.04
CA LYS A 12 -4.69 14.75 -32.38
C LYS A 12 -4.28 15.76 -33.45
N ASP A 13 -3.06 16.26 -33.40
CA ASP A 13 -2.52 17.12 -34.46
C ASP A 13 -2.38 16.35 -35.78
N THR A 14 -1.85 15.12 -35.73
CA THR A 14 -1.74 14.23 -36.90
C THR A 14 -3.11 13.84 -37.47
N ILE A 15 -4.08 13.46 -36.63
CA ILE A 15 -5.44 13.12 -37.08
C ILE A 15 -6.13 14.35 -37.68
N ARG A 16 -5.97 15.53 -37.07
CA ARG A 16 -6.54 16.77 -37.61
C ARG A 16 -5.98 17.08 -39.00
N TYR A 17 -4.66 16.91 -39.18
CA TYR A 17 -4.02 17.07 -40.48
C TYR A 17 -4.55 16.06 -41.51
N LEU A 18 -4.66 14.79 -41.13
CA LEU A 18 -5.24 13.75 -42.00
C LEU A 18 -6.72 14.00 -42.33
N ASP A 19 -7.49 14.58 -41.42
CA ASP A 19 -8.89 14.95 -41.67
C ASP A 19 -9.00 16.13 -42.64
N GLU A 20 -8.16 17.16 -42.46
CA GLU A 20 -8.07 18.32 -43.37
C GLU A 20 -7.66 17.86 -44.79
N LEU A 21 -6.66 16.99 -44.91
CA LEU A 21 -6.24 16.39 -46.19
C LEU A 21 -7.33 15.54 -46.83
N SER A 22 -7.98 14.69 -46.04
CA SER A 22 -9.05 13.84 -46.54
C SER A 22 -10.21 14.64 -47.13
N ASN A 23 -10.61 15.73 -46.45
CA ASN A 23 -11.68 16.59 -46.93
C ASN A 23 -11.28 17.33 -48.22
N SER A 24 -10.00 17.73 -48.35
CA SER A 24 -9.46 18.33 -49.57
C SER A 24 -9.52 17.36 -50.76
N LEU A 25 -9.06 16.11 -50.58
CA LEU A 25 -9.05 15.10 -51.65
C LEU A 25 -10.47 14.68 -52.06
N ILE A 26 -11.40 14.52 -51.11
CA ILE A 26 -12.81 14.23 -51.41
C ILE A 26 -13.45 15.39 -52.20
N SER A 27 -13.10 16.63 -51.88
CA SER A 27 -13.58 17.80 -52.63
C SER A 27 -13.02 17.83 -54.06
N GLN A 28 -11.74 17.54 -54.26
CA GLN A 28 -11.10 17.47 -55.59
C GLN A 28 -11.72 16.35 -56.44
N LEU A 29 -11.96 15.18 -55.85
CA LEU A 29 -12.63 14.07 -56.53
C LEU A 29 -14.05 14.44 -56.96
N THR A 30 -14.79 15.14 -56.09
CA THR A 30 -16.15 15.61 -56.40
C THR A 30 -16.13 16.65 -57.54
N GLU A 31 -15.16 17.57 -57.53
CA GLU A 31 -14.97 18.55 -58.60
C GLU A 31 -14.67 17.90 -59.95
N ILE A 32 -13.81 16.88 -59.97
CA ILE A 32 -13.51 16.08 -61.18
C ILE A 32 -14.78 15.38 -61.71
N TYR A 33 -15.60 14.78 -60.84
CA TYR A 33 -16.86 14.16 -61.26
C TYR A 33 -17.87 15.18 -61.83
N MET A 34 -17.96 16.37 -61.23
CA MET A 34 -18.81 17.46 -61.75
C MET A 34 -18.30 18.02 -63.09
N LEU A 35 -16.99 18.11 -63.28
CA LEU A 35 -16.36 18.53 -64.55
C LEU A 35 -16.52 17.46 -65.65
N LYS A 36 -16.53 16.18 -65.28
CA LYS A 36 -16.79 15.05 -66.19
C LYS A 36 -18.24 15.03 -66.69
N ASP A 37 -19.20 15.35 -65.83
CA ASP A 37 -20.62 15.45 -66.19
C ASP A 37 -20.93 16.68 -67.07
N THR A 38 -20.16 17.77 -66.93
CA THR A 38 -20.35 19.01 -67.70
C THR A 38 -19.60 19.04 -69.04
N SER A 39 -18.55 18.24 -69.21
CA SER A 39 -17.67 18.22 -70.40
C SER A 39 -18.05 17.20 -71.48
N ASN A 40 -19.34 16.88 -71.64
CA ASN A 40 -19.87 15.92 -72.62
C ASN A 40 -19.74 16.38 -74.11
N ILE A 41 -18.63 17.01 -74.48
CA ILE A 41 -18.20 17.32 -75.84
C ILE A 41 -16.71 16.96 -75.98
N GLY A 42 -16.44 15.68 -76.27
CA GLY A 42 -15.32 15.26 -77.11
C GLY A 42 -14.00 14.85 -76.43
N SER A 43 -13.92 13.63 -75.90
CA SER A 43 -12.70 12.82 -76.02
C SER A 43 -13.03 11.51 -76.73
N LYS A 44 -12.36 11.27 -77.88
CA LYS A 44 -12.50 10.06 -78.71
C LYS A 44 -11.54 8.97 -78.21
N ILE A 45 -11.81 8.37 -77.06
CA ILE A 45 -11.58 6.94 -76.78
C ILE A 45 -12.59 6.58 -75.67
N PRO A 46 -13.62 5.76 -75.90
CA PRO A 46 -14.46 5.28 -74.81
C PRO A 46 -13.62 4.32 -73.94
N LEU A 47 -13.48 4.66 -72.65
CA LEU A 47 -13.06 3.71 -71.62
C LEU A 47 -13.92 2.45 -71.75
N SER A 48 -13.33 1.25 -71.68
CA SER A 48 -14.13 0.03 -71.85
C SER A 48 -15.20 -0.04 -70.74
N PRO A 49 -16.47 -0.41 -71.02
CA PRO A 49 -17.54 -0.35 -70.03
C PRO A 49 -17.30 -1.25 -68.81
N LYS A 50 -16.48 -2.30 -68.97
CA LYS A 50 -16.01 -3.14 -67.86
C LYS A 50 -15.04 -2.39 -66.95
N LEU A 51 -14.05 -1.71 -67.53
CA LEU A 51 -13.07 -0.92 -66.79
C LEU A 51 -13.71 0.24 -66.01
N ALA A 52 -14.68 0.93 -66.60
CA ALA A 52 -15.42 1.98 -65.93
C ALA A 52 -16.22 1.45 -64.72
N SER A 53 -16.81 0.25 -64.86
CA SER A 53 -17.57 -0.38 -63.77
C SER A 53 -16.68 -0.92 -62.66
N ASP A 54 -15.47 -1.38 -62.98
CA ASP A 54 -14.52 -1.89 -62.00
C ASP A 54 -13.83 -0.72 -61.26
N TRP A 55 -13.53 0.38 -61.96
CA TRP A 55 -12.98 1.61 -61.35
C TRP A 55 -13.97 2.29 -60.40
N ALA A 56 -15.26 2.33 -60.75
CA ALA A 56 -16.31 2.88 -59.88
C ALA A 56 -16.55 2.03 -58.62
N LYS A 57 -16.38 0.70 -58.72
CA LYS A 57 -16.42 -0.17 -57.54
C LYS A 57 -15.20 0.06 -56.64
N ILE A 58 -14.02 0.22 -57.23
CA ILE A 58 -12.78 0.48 -56.49
C ILE A 58 -12.87 1.80 -55.73
N SER A 59 -13.33 2.87 -56.38
CA SER A 59 -13.50 4.17 -55.71
C SER A 59 -14.52 4.12 -54.56
N ASP A 60 -15.63 3.40 -54.72
CA ASP A 60 -16.62 3.18 -53.65
C ASP A 60 -16.05 2.34 -52.49
N THR A 61 -15.28 1.28 -52.79
CA THR A 61 -14.59 0.50 -51.74
C THR A 61 -13.52 1.31 -51.00
N LEU A 62 -12.78 2.20 -51.68
CA LEU A 62 -11.80 3.07 -51.02
C LEU A 62 -12.47 4.13 -50.15
N LEU A 63 -13.60 4.68 -50.61
CA LEU A 63 -14.32 5.71 -49.86
C LEU A 63 -15.05 5.12 -48.63
N THR A 64 -15.58 3.90 -48.73
CA THR A 64 -16.16 3.16 -47.60
C THR A 64 -15.09 2.76 -46.58
N THR A 65 -13.96 2.19 -47.02
CA THR A 65 -12.84 1.85 -46.12
C THR A 65 -12.25 3.09 -45.43
N LEU A 66 -12.11 4.21 -46.13
CA LEU A 66 -11.67 5.48 -45.53
C LEU A 66 -12.63 5.95 -44.43
N ASN A 67 -13.93 5.90 -44.67
CA ASN A 67 -14.94 6.28 -43.68
C ASN A 67 -14.95 5.33 -42.46
N ASP A 68 -14.77 4.03 -42.68
CA ASP A 68 -14.72 3.03 -41.62
C ASP A 68 -13.47 3.18 -40.73
N ILE A 69 -12.29 3.42 -41.32
CA ILE A 69 -11.06 3.68 -40.54
C ILE A 69 -11.18 5.00 -39.75
N LYS A 70 -11.70 6.05 -40.38
CA LYS A 70 -11.97 7.33 -39.69
C LYS A 70 -12.93 7.14 -38.51
N ALA A 71 -14.00 6.38 -38.69
CA ALA A 71 -14.96 6.08 -37.62
C ALA A 71 -14.29 5.31 -36.47
N LEU A 72 -13.44 4.33 -36.78
CA LEU A 72 -12.70 3.56 -35.79
C LEU A 72 -11.73 4.44 -34.99
N ILE A 73 -10.98 5.33 -35.65
CA ILE A 73 -10.03 6.23 -34.97
C ILE A 73 -10.77 7.26 -34.11
N ASN A 74 -11.82 7.89 -34.64
CA ASN A 74 -12.60 8.92 -33.93
C ASN A 74 -13.39 8.37 -32.74
N ALA A 75 -13.85 7.12 -32.78
CA ALA A 75 -14.50 6.46 -31.65
C ALA A 75 -13.58 6.30 -30.42
N ASN A 76 -12.27 6.39 -30.60
CA ASN A 76 -11.27 6.13 -29.57
C ASN A 76 -10.60 7.40 -28.99
N ILE A 77 -10.95 8.59 -29.48
CA ILE A 77 -10.47 9.86 -28.92
C ILE A 77 -11.35 10.24 -27.71
N PRO A 78 -10.79 10.43 -26.50
CA PRO A 78 -11.58 10.85 -25.36
C PRO A 78 -12.16 12.26 -25.60
N THR A 79 -13.46 12.35 -25.83
CA THR A 79 -14.17 13.63 -25.94
C THR A 79 -14.16 14.32 -24.58
N ASN A 80 -13.36 15.38 -24.43
CA ASN A 80 -13.35 16.25 -23.24
C ASN A 80 -14.66 17.06 -23.05
N ALA A 81 -15.74 16.73 -23.75
CA ALA A 81 -17.01 17.44 -23.70
C ALA A 81 -18.05 16.66 -22.87
N SER A 82 -17.95 16.81 -21.54
CA SER A 82 -19.07 17.01 -20.60
C SER A 82 -18.69 16.49 -19.21
N GLY A 83 -18.49 17.42 -18.28
CA GLY A 83 -18.35 17.11 -16.87
C GLY A 83 -19.67 16.59 -16.33
N LYS A 84 -19.85 15.26 -16.32
CA LYS A 84 -20.77 14.48 -15.47
C LYS A 84 -20.70 13.00 -15.90
N SER A 85 -19.74 12.25 -15.37
CA SER A 85 -19.86 10.80 -15.32
C SER A 85 -19.23 10.27 -14.04
N SER A 86 -20.00 9.51 -13.27
CA SER A 86 -19.64 8.97 -11.97
C SER A 86 -18.42 8.04 -12.03
N PRO A 87 -17.57 7.98 -10.99
CA PRO A 87 -16.31 7.23 -11.02
C PRO A 87 -16.48 5.70 -11.04
N SER A 88 -17.70 5.18 -10.82
CA SER A 88 -18.01 3.74 -10.88
C SER A 88 -18.17 3.23 -12.31
N ASP A 89 -18.40 4.11 -13.29
CA ASP A 89 -18.55 3.74 -14.71
C ASP A 89 -17.22 3.80 -15.49
N LEU A 90 -16.13 4.25 -14.84
CA LEU A 90 -14.79 4.29 -15.45
C LEU A 90 -14.04 2.95 -15.40
N SER A 91 -14.44 2.01 -14.53
CA SER A 91 -13.83 0.68 -14.45
C SER A 91 -14.41 -0.32 -15.45
N SER A 92 -15.62 -0.08 -15.98
CA SER A 92 -16.29 -0.96 -16.95
C SER A 92 -16.06 -0.56 -18.42
N ARG A 93 -15.65 0.68 -18.69
CA ARG A 93 -15.51 1.22 -20.06
C ARG A 93 -14.12 1.04 -20.68
N GLY A 94 -13.18 0.42 -19.96
CA GLY A 94 -11.80 0.21 -20.40
C GLY A 94 -11.54 -1.07 -21.21
N ASN A 95 -12.60 -1.77 -21.64
CA ASN A 95 -12.50 -3.14 -22.17
C ASN A 95 -12.58 -3.26 -23.71
N ASP A 96 -12.89 -2.19 -24.44
CA ASP A 96 -12.92 -2.20 -25.90
C ASP A 96 -11.75 -1.36 -26.45
N SER A 97 -10.53 -1.88 -26.33
CA SER A 97 -9.44 -1.44 -27.22
C SER A 97 -9.79 -1.83 -28.65
N ILE A 98 -9.50 -0.96 -29.63
CA ILE A 98 -9.50 -1.24 -31.08
C ILE A 98 -9.27 -2.74 -31.29
N LYS A 99 -10.31 -3.45 -31.69
CA LYS A 99 -10.19 -4.89 -31.89
C LYS A 99 -9.26 -5.02 -33.08
N LEU A 100 -8.06 -5.56 -32.87
CA LEU A 100 -7.15 -5.92 -33.96
C LEU A 100 -7.91 -6.67 -35.07
N LYS A 101 -8.93 -7.46 -34.69
CA LYS A 101 -9.89 -8.12 -35.58
C LYS A 101 -10.72 -7.17 -36.48
N GLU A 102 -11.11 -6.02 -35.96
CA GLU A 102 -11.86 -4.99 -36.69
C GLU A 102 -10.93 -4.23 -37.65
N LEU A 103 -9.70 -3.93 -37.22
CA LEU A 103 -8.68 -3.35 -38.10
C LEU A 103 -8.29 -4.30 -39.25
N VAL A 104 -8.12 -5.60 -38.95
CA VAL A 104 -7.90 -6.65 -39.98
C VAL A 104 -9.08 -6.74 -40.96
N ARG A 105 -10.32 -6.63 -40.47
CA ARG A 105 -11.52 -6.65 -41.32
C ARG A 105 -11.58 -5.45 -42.26
N ILE A 106 -11.19 -4.27 -41.78
CA ILE A 106 -11.21 -3.05 -42.60
C ILE A 106 -10.10 -3.05 -43.66
N LEU A 107 -8.95 -3.69 -43.36
CA LEU A 107 -7.83 -3.85 -44.29
C LEU A 107 -7.91 -5.11 -45.17
N GLU A 108 -8.92 -5.97 -44.97
CA GLU A 108 -9.16 -7.19 -45.75
C GLU A 108 -9.18 -6.96 -47.29
N PRO A 109 -9.73 -5.85 -47.82
CA PRO A 109 -9.69 -5.56 -49.26
C PRO A 109 -8.28 -5.42 -49.86
N PHE A 110 -7.26 -5.17 -49.03
CA PHE A 110 -5.87 -4.98 -49.46
C PHE A 110 -5.01 -6.25 -49.30
N SER A 111 -5.62 -7.43 -49.13
CA SER A 111 -4.90 -8.70 -48.89
C SER A 111 -3.99 -9.15 -50.04
N GLU A 112 -4.25 -8.65 -51.26
CA GLU A 112 -3.50 -9.00 -52.48
C GLU A 112 -2.55 -7.90 -52.97
N GLY A 113 -2.50 -6.73 -52.31
CA GLY A 113 -1.68 -5.58 -52.72
C GLY A 113 -2.47 -4.28 -52.89
N SER A 114 -1.90 -3.32 -53.62
CA SER A 114 -2.61 -2.07 -53.94
C SER A 114 -3.75 -2.32 -54.95
N LEU A 115 -4.95 -1.82 -54.64
CA LEU A 115 -6.12 -1.95 -55.50
C LEU A 115 -5.96 -1.15 -56.80
N VAL A 116 -5.23 -0.05 -56.72
CA VAL A 116 -4.90 0.84 -57.85
C VAL A 116 -3.85 0.17 -58.74
N ALA A 117 -2.77 -0.39 -58.17
CA ALA A 117 -1.70 -1.06 -58.91
C ALA A 117 -2.16 -2.35 -59.64
N ALA A 118 -3.03 -3.15 -59.02
CA ALA A 118 -3.59 -4.36 -59.62
C ALA A 118 -4.41 -4.07 -60.91
N THR A 119 -5.07 -2.91 -60.96
CA THR A 119 -5.87 -2.48 -62.11
C THR A 119 -5.01 -1.94 -63.27
N ILE A 120 -3.84 -1.38 -62.96
CA ILE A 120 -2.86 -0.91 -63.96
C ILE A 120 -2.26 -2.07 -64.75
N GLN A 121 -1.95 -3.19 -64.08
CA GLN A 121 -1.44 -4.39 -64.78
C GLN A 121 -2.44 -5.00 -65.76
N GLY A 122 -3.74 -4.72 -65.60
CA GLY A 122 -4.82 -5.17 -66.48
C GLY A 122 -5.23 -4.19 -67.59
N THR A 123 -4.68 -2.97 -67.63
CA THR A 123 -5.11 -1.89 -68.56
C THR A 123 -4.15 -1.67 -69.72
N ALA A 124 -4.69 -1.56 -70.94
CA ALA A 124 -3.91 -1.34 -72.15
C ALA A 124 -3.41 0.12 -72.29
N GLU A 125 -2.16 0.29 -72.75
CA GLU A 125 -1.45 1.57 -72.94
C GLU A 125 -2.22 2.75 -73.59
N PRO A 126 -3.15 2.58 -74.57
CA PRO A 126 -3.82 3.73 -75.21
C PRO A 126 -4.88 4.43 -74.35
N GLN A 127 -5.33 3.87 -73.22
CA GLN A 127 -6.29 4.50 -72.30
C GLN A 127 -5.61 5.33 -71.18
N ARG A 128 -4.27 5.29 -71.10
CA ARG A 128 -3.48 5.99 -70.08
C ARG A 128 -3.31 7.49 -70.35
N ASN A 129 -3.65 7.97 -71.55
CA ASN A 129 -3.37 9.34 -72.02
C ASN A 129 -4.55 10.32 -71.89
N ASP A 130 -5.71 9.89 -71.38
CA ASP A 130 -6.81 10.79 -71.09
C ASP A 130 -6.49 11.63 -69.86
N THR A 131 -6.42 12.96 -70.01
CA THR A 131 -6.04 13.90 -68.95
C THR A 131 -6.95 13.80 -67.72
N PHE A 132 -8.23 13.54 -67.92
CA PHE A 132 -9.20 13.34 -66.84
C PHE A 132 -9.00 12.02 -66.10
N PHE A 133 -8.61 10.95 -66.81
CA PHE A 133 -8.32 9.66 -66.19
C PHE A 133 -7.03 9.72 -65.37
N GLN A 134 -6.02 10.45 -65.84
CA GLN A 134 -4.79 10.72 -65.07
C GLN A 134 -5.06 11.52 -63.79
N GLN A 135 -5.88 12.58 -63.87
CA GLN A 135 -6.26 13.37 -62.69
C GLN A 135 -7.11 12.57 -61.69
N GLU A 136 -8.07 11.77 -62.16
CA GLU A 136 -8.88 10.88 -61.31
C GLU A 136 -8.01 9.78 -60.68
N PHE A 137 -7.02 9.28 -61.42
CA PHE A 137 -6.05 8.30 -60.95
C PHE A 137 -5.15 8.84 -59.83
N ASP A 138 -4.53 10.02 -60.01
CA ASP A 138 -3.63 10.63 -59.02
C ASP A 138 -4.36 10.90 -57.68
N VAL A 139 -5.63 11.30 -57.74
CA VAL A 139 -6.47 11.55 -56.56
C VAL A 139 -6.84 10.23 -55.85
N ILE A 140 -7.19 9.18 -56.59
CA ILE A 140 -7.53 7.88 -56.02
C ILE A 140 -6.30 7.19 -55.41
N GLU A 141 -5.14 7.29 -56.08
CA GLU A 141 -3.86 6.83 -55.53
C GLU A 141 -3.52 7.59 -54.22
N SER A 142 -3.77 8.91 -54.18
CA SER A 142 -3.59 9.71 -52.96
C SER A 142 -4.56 9.30 -51.84
N ILE A 143 -5.79 8.88 -52.16
CA ILE A 143 -6.76 8.34 -51.19
C ILE A 143 -6.30 6.98 -50.64
N GLU A 144 -5.74 6.12 -51.48
CA GLU A 144 -5.14 4.87 -51.04
C GLU A 144 -3.98 5.14 -50.06
N HIS A 145 -3.04 6.03 -50.39
CA HIS A 145 -1.95 6.41 -49.48
C HIS A 145 -2.47 7.01 -48.15
N LEU A 146 -3.54 7.81 -48.19
CA LEU A 146 -4.20 8.36 -47.01
C LEU A 146 -4.79 7.25 -46.11
N ILE A 147 -5.44 6.23 -46.68
CA ILE A 147 -5.90 5.03 -45.96
C ILE A 147 -4.73 4.34 -45.27
N GLY A 148 -3.59 4.25 -45.95
CA GLY A 148 -2.36 3.65 -45.41
C GLY A 148 -1.83 4.42 -44.21
N LEU A 149 -1.87 5.76 -44.25
CA LEU A 149 -1.45 6.62 -43.14
C LEU A 149 -2.39 6.49 -41.93
N TYR A 150 -3.70 6.43 -42.16
CA TYR A 150 -4.66 6.17 -41.08
C TYR A 150 -4.48 4.78 -40.47
N ALA A 151 -4.29 3.76 -41.31
CA ALA A 151 -3.99 2.40 -40.87
C ALA A 151 -2.70 2.35 -40.05
N LEU A 152 -1.66 3.05 -40.47
CA LEU A 152 -0.39 3.18 -39.76
C LEU A 152 -0.60 3.76 -38.36
N VAL A 153 -1.33 4.88 -38.23
CA VAL A 153 -1.64 5.50 -36.93
C VAL A 153 -2.45 4.55 -36.04
N ALA A 154 -3.43 3.85 -36.61
CA ALA A 154 -4.23 2.87 -35.88
C ALA A 154 -3.38 1.68 -35.37
N ILE A 155 -2.48 1.17 -36.21
CA ILE A 155 -1.53 0.10 -35.86
C ILE A 155 -0.62 0.54 -34.70
N HIS A 156 -0.03 1.73 -34.79
CA HIS A 156 0.79 2.29 -33.70
C HIS A 156 0.01 2.36 -32.38
N GLN A 157 -1.21 2.86 -32.43
CA GLN A 157 -2.06 3.00 -31.24
C GLN A 157 -2.39 1.63 -30.62
N VAL A 158 -2.79 0.66 -31.44
CA VAL A 158 -3.09 -0.71 -31.00
C VAL A 158 -1.85 -1.36 -30.38
N TYR A 159 -0.71 -1.23 -31.04
CA TYR A 159 0.54 -1.84 -30.60
C TYR A 159 1.02 -1.24 -29.28
N ALA A 160 1.07 0.10 -29.18
CA ALA A 160 1.49 0.80 -27.97
C ALA A 160 0.58 0.52 -26.76
N ILE A 161 -0.75 0.54 -26.96
CA ILE A 161 -1.72 0.26 -25.88
C ILE A 161 -1.55 -1.17 -25.35
N ASN A 162 -1.38 -2.15 -26.24
CA ASN A 162 -1.26 -3.55 -25.84
C ASN A 162 0.07 -3.83 -25.16
N LEU A 163 1.18 -3.28 -25.66
CA LEU A 163 2.48 -3.33 -24.98
C LEU A 163 2.39 -2.76 -23.57
N LEU A 164 1.81 -1.56 -23.41
CA LEU A 164 1.68 -0.95 -22.09
C LEU A 164 0.77 -1.71 -21.14
N LYS A 165 -0.31 -2.34 -21.63
CA LYS A 165 -1.13 -3.23 -20.82
C LYS A 165 -0.31 -4.42 -20.29
N LEU A 166 0.56 -4.99 -21.13
CA LEU A 166 1.46 -6.07 -20.73
C LEU A 166 2.51 -5.58 -19.71
N THR A 167 3.11 -4.41 -19.93
CA THR A 167 4.13 -3.85 -19.03
C THR A 167 3.57 -3.46 -17.67
N ILE A 168 2.37 -2.88 -17.60
CA ILE A 168 1.73 -2.55 -16.31
C ILE A 168 1.43 -3.83 -15.52
N ALA A 169 0.99 -4.91 -16.19
CA ALA A 169 0.76 -6.19 -15.53
C ALA A 169 2.08 -6.81 -14.99
N LEU A 170 3.20 -6.56 -15.66
CA LEU A 170 4.54 -6.96 -15.20
C LEU A 170 4.97 -6.20 -13.94
N ASP A 171 4.66 -4.90 -13.82
CA ASP A 171 4.97 -4.12 -12.62
C ASP A 171 4.24 -4.69 -11.38
N ASP A 172 2.96 -5.06 -11.51
CA ASP A 172 2.20 -5.71 -10.43
C ASP A 172 2.86 -7.04 -9.99
N ASP A 173 3.37 -7.81 -10.95
CA ASP A 173 4.06 -9.08 -10.67
C ASP A 173 5.45 -8.84 -10.04
N TYR A 174 6.16 -7.79 -10.43
CA TYR A 174 7.42 -7.38 -9.80
C TYR A 174 7.20 -7.04 -8.31
N TYR A 175 6.20 -6.21 -8.00
CA TYR A 175 5.89 -5.84 -6.61
C TYR A 175 5.48 -7.03 -5.76
N TYR A 176 4.77 -8.00 -6.35
CA TYR A 176 4.44 -9.25 -5.67
C TYR A 176 5.71 -9.98 -5.21
N TYR A 177 6.68 -10.16 -6.11
CA TYR A 177 7.95 -10.81 -5.78
C TYR A 177 8.84 -9.97 -4.86
N GLU A 178 8.82 -8.65 -4.97
CA GLU A 178 9.53 -7.75 -4.07
C GLU A 178 8.99 -7.86 -2.63
N THR A 179 7.66 -7.89 -2.47
CA THR A 179 7.01 -8.01 -1.17
C THR A 179 7.36 -9.34 -0.49
N ILE A 180 7.36 -10.44 -1.27
CA ILE A 180 7.78 -11.76 -0.79
C ILE A 180 9.25 -11.73 -0.38
N SER A 181 10.13 -11.23 -1.25
CA SER A 181 11.58 -11.17 -1.01
C SER A 181 11.95 -10.37 0.25
N ASN A 182 11.21 -9.30 0.56
CA ASN A 182 11.50 -8.45 1.71
C ASN A 182 11.07 -9.06 3.05
N SER A 183 10.26 -10.13 3.05
CA SER A 183 9.73 -10.74 4.27
C SER A 183 10.04 -12.24 4.34
N ASN A 184 10.86 -12.62 5.33
CA ASN A 184 11.21 -14.03 5.58
C ASN A 184 9.99 -14.94 5.78
N TRP A 185 8.92 -14.42 6.40
CA TRP A 185 7.68 -15.17 6.59
C TRP A 185 6.93 -15.39 5.27
N GLN A 186 6.88 -14.38 4.41
CA GLN A 186 6.23 -14.51 3.11
C GLN A 186 7.04 -15.40 2.17
N THR A 187 8.37 -15.33 2.21
CA THR A 187 9.25 -16.28 1.52
C THR A 187 9.02 -17.71 2.02
N ALA A 188 8.87 -17.91 3.34
CA ALA A 188 8.54 -19.23 3.88
C ALA A 188 7.18 -19.73 3.40
N LEU A 189 6.17 -18.86 3.39
CA LEU A 189 4.84 -19.19 2.90
C LEU A 189 4.83 -19.47 1.39
N TYR A 190 5.55 -18.69 0.59
CA TYR A 190 5.73 -18.94 -0.85
C TYR A 190 6.50 -20.23 -1.12
N SER A 191 7.51 -20.54 -0.30
CA SER A 191 8.23 -21.82 -0.39
C SER A 191 7.25 -22.97 -0.15
N LEU A 192 6.43 -22.90 0.91
CA LEU A 192 5.40 -23.90 1.22
C LEU A 192 4.38 -24.04 0.08
N GLN A 193 3.95 -22.93 -0.52
CA GLN A 193 3.01 -22.92 -1.65
C GLN A 193 3.58 -23.62 -2.88
N THR A 194 4.86 -23.42 -3.19
CA THR A 194 5.51 -23.91 -4.41
C THR A 194 6.22 -25.27 -4.22
N LEU A 195 6.32 -25.76 -2.98
CA LEU A 195 6.98 -27.03 -2.63
C LEU A 195 6.53 -28.21 -3.51
N PRO A 196 5.23 -28.50 -3.74
CA PRO A 196 4.83 -29.68 -4.50
C PRO A 196 5.36 -29.67 -5.95
N LEU A 197 5.25 -28.53 -6.62
CA LEU A 197 5.70 -28.36 -8.01
C LEU A 197 7.23 -28.42 -8.10
N ASN A 198 7.90 -27.66 -7.24
CA ASN A 198 9.35 -27.56 -7.23
C ASN A 198 10.03 -28.88 -6.85
N VAL A 199 9.49 -29.61 -5.87
CA VAL A 199 10.01 -30.93 -5.49
C VAL A 199 9.93 -31.92 -6.64
N THR A 200 8.83 -31.94 -7.41
CA THR A 200 8.73 -32.84 -8.57
C THR A 200 9.72 -32.47 -9.68
N PHE A 201 9.92 -31.17 -9.93
CA PHE A 201 10.90 -30.68 -10.90
C PHE A 201 12.34 -31.01 -10.49
N TRP A 202 12.69 -30.71 -9.24
CA TRP A 202 14.01 -31.03 -8.71
C TRP A 202 14.25 -32.53 -8.67
N MET A 203 13.27 -33.34 -8.23
CA MET A 203 13.41 -34.79 -8.19
C MET A 203 13.64 -35.38 -9.58
N LYS A 204 12.96 -34.86 -10.61
CA LYS A 204 13.22 -35.24 -12.01
C LYS A 204 14.62 -34.84 -12.46
N LYS A 205 15.08 -33.63 -12.14
CA LYS A 205 16.42 -33.12 -12.49
C LYS A 205 17.53 -33.93 -11.81
N ILE A 206 17.38 -34.16 -10.51
CA ILE A 206 18.28 -34.98 -9.69
C ILE A 206 18.30 -36.42 -10.21
N TYR A 207 17.14 -36.99 -10.54
CA TYR A 207 17.06 -38.34 -11.10
C TYR A 207 17.75 -38.44 -12.46
N LYS A 208 17.57 -37.46 -13.35
CA LYS A 208 18.23 -37.41 -14.66
C LYS A 208 19.74 -37.32 -14.53
N ASP A 209 20.24 -36.42 -13.69
CA ASP A 209 21.67 -36.23 -13.46
C ASP A 209 22.30 -37.43 -12.73
N PHE A 210 21.57 -38.01 -11.76
CA PHE A 210 22.00 -39.21 -11.08
C PHE A 210 22.07 -40.40 -12.05
N SER A 211 21.05 -40.61 -12.89
CA SER A 211 21.05 -41.66 -13.91
C SER A 211 22.22 -41.50 -14.88
N GLN A 212 22.52 -40.28 -15.32
CA GLN A 212 23.65 -39.99 -16.20
C GLN A 212 25.01 -40.23 -15.51
N ASN A 213 25.17 -39.80 -14.26
CA ASN A 213 26.41 -39.99 -13.49
C ASN A 213 26.63 -41.46 -13.10
N VAL A 214 25.57 -42.22 -12.81
CA VAL A 214 25.65 -43.66 -12.53
C VAL A 214 26.09 -44.45 -13.76
N ASN A 215 25.55 -44.13 -14.93
CA ASN A 215 25.94 -44.75 -16.21
C ASN A 215 27.41 -44.45 -16.59
N PHE A 216 27.95 -43.31 -16.15
CA PHE A 216 29.37 -42.98 -16.31
C PHE A 216 30.26 -43.82 -15.38
N THR A 217 29.81 -44.07 -14.14
CA THR A 217 30.55 -44.89 -13.16
C THR A 217 30.51 -46.39 -13.43
N SER A 218 29.57 -46.90 -14.25
CA SER A 218 29.55 -48.30 -14.69
C SER A 218 30.58 -48.63 -15.78
N ASN A 219 31.20 -47.63 -16.42
CA ASN A 219 32.20 -47.82 -17.47
C ASN A 219 33.66 -47.82 -16.96
N ILE A 220 33.90 -48.14 -15.69
CA ILE A 220 35.25 -48.26 -15.15
C ILE A 220 35.87 -49.59 -15.66
N PRO A 221 36.96 -49.56 -16.46
CA PRO A 221 37.63 -50.78 -16.89
C PRO A 221 38.46 -51.31 -15.71
N GLY A 222 38.10 -52.47 -15.16
CA GLY A 222 38.95 -53.18 -14.19
C GLY A 222 38.16 -53.98 -13.14
N GLY A 223 38.14 -55.30 -13.32
CA GLY A 223 37.44 -56.27 -12.46
C GLY A 223 37.96 -56.36 -11.03
N SER A 224 37.47 -55.49 -10.15
CA SER A 224 37.46 -55.74 -8.70
C SER A 224 36.02 -55.66 -8.19
N VAL A 225 35.47 -56.81 -7.78
CA VAL A 225 34.16 -56.89 -7.13
C VAL A 225 34.28 -56.22 -5.76
N ARG A 226 33.88 -54.95 -5.67
CA ARG A 226 33.85 -54.23 -4.40
C ARG A 226 32.72 -54.78 -3.51
N PRO A 227 32.87 -54.81 -2.18
CA PRO A 227 31.79 -55.17 -1.27
C PRO A 227 30.60 -54.20 -1.40
N ILE A 228 29.37 -54.69 -1.25
CA ILE A 228 28.09 -53.94 -1.34
C ILE A 228 28.09 -52.60 -0.58
N GLY A 229 28.78 -52.53 0.56
CA GLY A 229 28.95 -51.28 1.32
C GLY A 229 29.70 -50.17 0.58
N GLN A 230 30.66 -50.49 -0.29
CA GLN A 230 31.42 -49.50 -1.07
C GLN A 230 30.64 -48.99 -2.29
N TYR A 231 29.73 -49.80 -2.86
CA TYR A 231 28.79 -49.32 -3.86
C TYR A 231 27.85 -48.28 -3.24
N TRP A 232 27.35 -48.53 -2.03
CA TRP A 232 26.50 -47.56 -1.31
C TRP A 232 27.21 -46.22 -1.09
N THR A 233 28.50 -46.20 -0.76
CA THR A 233 29.25 -44.94 -0.62
C THR A 233 29.41 -44.21 -1.94
N LEU A 234 29.69 -44.91 -3.05
CA LEU A 234 29.82 -44.28 -4.38
C LEU A 234 28.49 -43.73 -4.90
N TYR A 235 27.39 -44.49 -4.74
CA TYR A 235 26.05 -44.02 -5.09
C TYR A 235 25.64 -42.82 -4.24
N LYS A 236 25.93 -42.86 -2.93
CA LYS A 236 25.68 -41.74 -2.02
C LYS A 236 26.47 -40.49 -2.40
N ASP A 237 27.76 -40.64 -2.74
CA ASP A 237 28.61 -39.50 -3.10
C ASP A 237 28.22 -38.93 -4.47
N SER A 238 27.84 -39.78 -5.43
CA SER A 238 27.30 -39.36 -6.74
C SER A 238 25.97 -38.62 -6.60
N PHE A 239 25.06 -39.13 -5.75
CA PHE A 239 23.80 -38.47 -5.43
C PHE A 239 24.02 -37.12 -4.71
N TYR A 240 24.95 -37.07 -3.75
CA TYR A 240 25.32 -35.84 -3.05
C TYR A 240 25.93 -34.81 -3.99
N ASN A 241 26.84 -35.21 -4.88
CA ASN A 241 27.43 -34.31 -5.87
C ASN A 241 26.37 -33.82 -6.86
N SER A 242 25.40 -34.66 -7.24
CA SER A 242 24.27 -34.27 -8.10
C SER A 242 23.31 -33.31 -7.39
N LEU A 243 23.05 -33.50 -6.09
CA LEU A 243 22.28 -32.57 -5.25
C LEU A 243 23.01 -31.24 -5.08
N TYR A 244 24.30 -31.29 -4.71
CA TYR A 244 25.14 -30.12 -4.49
C TYR A 244 25.27 -29.29 -5.77
N LYS A 245 25.55 -29.94 -6.91
CA LYS A 245 25.66 -29.27 -8.21
C LYS A 245 24.35 -28.59 -8.61
N ASN A 246 23.21 -29.26 -8.44
CA ASN A 246 21.92 -28.71 -8.88
C ASN A 246 21.30 -27.67 -7.94
N LEU A 247 21.68 -27.66 -6.66
CA LEU A 247 21.08 -26.79 -5.64
C LEU A 247 22.00 -25.67 -5.15
N LEU A 248 23.32 -25.75 -5.36
CA LEU A 248 24.31 -24.79 -4.81
C LEU A 248 25.20 -24.05 -5.85
N THR A 249 25.00 -24.24 -7.16
CA THR A 249 25.72 -23.46 -8.20
C THR A 249 25.00 -22.15 -8.55
N SER A 250 24.58 -21.39 -7.54
CA SER A 250 24.25 -19.96 -7.67
C SER A 250 25.24 -19.16 -6.85
N GLU A 251 25.93 -18.20 -7.47
CA GLU A 251 27.08 -17.48 -6.89
C GLU A 251 26.81 -16.74 -5.55
N ASN A 252 25.54 -16.54 -5.18
CA ASN A 252 25.12 -15.77 -3.99
C ASN A 252 25.28 -16.52 -2.64
N PHE A 253 25.66 -17.80 -2.63
CA PHE A 253 25.75 -18.62 -1.39
C PHE A 253 26.89 -18.20 -0.44
N LYS A 254 27.93 -17.50 -0.92
CA LYS A 254 29.04 -17.05 -0.07
C LYS A 254 28.64 -15.96 0.94
N VAL A 255 27.64 -15.13 0.62
CA VAL A 255 27.27 -13.96 1.42
C VAL A 255 26.36 -14.33 2.60
N PHE A 256 25.45 -15.30 2.42
CA PHE A 256 24.45 -15.60 3.45
C PHE A 256 25.00 -16.44 4.63
N ASN A 257 25.98 -17.30 4.41
CA ASN A 257 26.63 -18.07 5.50
C ASN A 257 27.53 -17.19 6.40
N ALA A 258 28.00 -16.04 5.91
CA ALA A 258 28.78 -15.10 6.71
C ALA A 258 27.92 -14.36 7.75
N SER A 259 26.62 -14.13 7.48
CA SER A 259 25.76 -13.34 8.39
C SER A 259 25.09 -14.15 9.52
N LEU A 260 25.00 -15.48 9.38
CA LEU A 260 24.35 -16.35 10.38
C LEU A 260 25.36 -17.17 11.22
N THR A 261 26.66 -16.91 11.08
CA THR A 261 27.72 -17.54 11.90
C THR A 261 28.25 -16.64 13.02
N MET A 262 27.59 -15.51 13.30
CA MET A 262 27.80 -14.74 14.53
C MET A 262 26.58 -14.84 15.44
N ASN A 263 26.85 -15.12 16.71
CA ASN A 263 25.91 -15.40 17.82
C ASN A 263 25.39 -16.83 17.94
N SER A 264 26.27 -17.82 17.80
CA SER A 264 26.16 -19.02 18.64
C SER A 264 26.65 -18.67 20.04
N ILE A 265 25.70 -18.42 20.93
CA ILE A 265 25.83 -18.32 22.39
C ILE A 265 26.88 -19.34 22.88
N GLY A 266 28.00 -18.81 23.37
CA GLY A 266 29.03 -19.59 24.02
C GLY A 266 28.63 -19.92 25.44
N VAL A 267 28.00 -21.08 25.65
CA VAL A 267 27.97 -21.76 26.95
C VAL A 267 27.93 -23.27 26.68
N LEU A 268 28.78 -24.02 27.38
CA LEU A 268 29.03 -25.47 27.28
C LEU A 268 30.09 -25.88 26.26
N GLY A 269 31.34 -25.83 26.74
CA GLY A 269 32.43 -26.58 26.15
C GLY A 269 32.17 -28.08 26.25
N TYR A 270 32.10 -28.74 25.10
CA TYR A 270 32.43 -30.16 24.97
C TYR A 270 33.26 -30.36 23.70
N LYS A 271 34.41 -31.02 23.91
CA LYS A 271 35.40 -31.38 22.91
C LYS A 271 34.81 -32.29 21.84
N SER A 272 35.15 -31.98 20.59
CA SER A 272 35.48 -32.90 19.49
C SER A 272 34.92 -34.33 19.58
N PHE A 273 33.91 -34.63 18.76
CA PHE A 273 33.71 -35.80 17.87
C PHE A 273 32.20 -35.87 17.53
N TYR A 274 31.83 -36.34 16.33
CA TYR A 274 30.47 -36.37 15.72
C TYR A 274 30.04 -35.14 14.89
N LYS A 275 30.71 -34.94 13.75
CA LYS A 275 30.12 -34.28 12.56
C LYS A 275 29.50 -35.39 11.67
N LYS A 276 28.26 -35.20 11.17
CA LYS A 276 27.32 -36.13 10.45
C LYS A 276 26.32 -36.76 11.45
N PRO A 277 24.97 -36.57 11.39
CA PRO A 277 24.06 -36.34 10.25
C PRO A 277 23.18 -35.06 10.33
N VAL A 278 23.29 -34.23 11.37
CA VAL A 278 22.48 -33.00 11.52
C VAL A 278 22.66 -32.06 10.33
N SER A 279 23.86 -32.01 9.76
CA SER A 279 24.15 -31.25 8.54
C SER A 279 23.40 -31.77 7.30
N TYR A 280 23.06 -33.07 7.23
CA TYR A 280 22.36 -33.67 6.08
C TYR A 280 20.87 -33.35 6.12
N VAL A 281 20.22 -33.52 7.28
CA VAL A 281 18.82 -33.14 7.48
C VAL A 281 18.66 -31.63 7.33
N TYR A 282 19.61 -30.86 7.86
CA TYR A 282 19.65 -29.41 7.68
C TYR A 282 19.84 -29.00 6.21
N PHE A 283 20.69 -29.69 5.46
CA PHE A 283 20.88 -29.44 4.03
C PHE A 283 19.62 -29.77 3.22
N ILE A 284 18.99 -30.93 3.48
CA ILE A 284 17.77 -31.35 2.77
C ILE A 284 16.59 -30.43 3.07
N LEU A 285 16.43 -29.98 4.31
CA LEU A 285 15.33 -29.08 4.68
C LEU A 285 15.57 -27.65 4.21
N ARG A 286 16.82 -27.19 4.15
CA ARG A 286 17.16 -25.80 3.80
C ARG A 286 17.37 -25.58 2.30
N ALA A 287 17.80 -26.58 1.54
CA ALA A 287 18.05 -26.45 0.11
C ALA A 287 16.80 -26.04 -0.71
N PRO A 288 15.58 -26.56 -0.44
CA PRO A 288 14.35 -26.08 -1.09
C PRO A 288 14.10 -24.59 -0.88
N PHE A 289 14.31 -24.11 0.35
CA PHE A 289 14.08 -22.72 0.71
C PHE A 289 15.07 -21.77 0.01
N ILE A 290 16.35 -22.15 -0.05
CA ILE A 290 17.38 -21.37 -0.74
C ILE A 290 17.14 -21.35 -2.25
N SER A 291 16.78 -22.50 -2.85
CA SER A 291 16.45 -22.56 -4.27
C SER A 291 15.24 -21.69 -4.62
N VAL A 292 14.27 -21.57 -3.71
CA VAL A 292 13.10 -20.70 -3.90
C VAL A 292 13.50 -19.22 -3.84
N VAL A 293 14.38 -18.82 -2.92
CA VAL A 293 14.91 -17.44 -2.88
C VAL A 293 15.62 -17.09 -4.18
N HIS A 294 16.43 -18.02 -4.69
CA HIS A 294 17.12 -17.83 -5.98
C HIS A 294 16.14 -17.76 -7.17
N ASP A 295 15.11 -18.62 -7.20
CA ASP A 295 14.05 -18.57 -8.21
C ASP A 295 13.30 -17.22 -8.17
N ILE A 296 13.04 -16.67 -6.98
CA ILE A 296 12.44 -15.33 -6.82
C ILE A 296 13.37 -14.26 -7.40
N GLU A 297 14.66 -14.27 -7.08
CA GLU A 297 15.63 -13.31 -7.63
C GLU A 297 15.76 -13.43 -9.16
N GLN A 298 15.78 -14.65 -9.69
CA GLN A 298 15.84 -14.91 -11.13
C GLN A 298 14.57 -14.41 -11.84
N ARG A 299 13.38 -14.66 -11.26
CA ARG A 299 12.12 -14.12 -11.79
C ARG A 299 12.09 -12.60 -11.75
N LYS A 300 12.58 -11.97 -10.67
CA LYS A 300 12.68 -10.51 -10.57
C LYS A 300 13.57 -9.92 -11.65
N THR A 301 14.77 -10.48 -11.87
CA THR A 301 15.69 -10.01 -12.90
C THR A 301 15.15 -10.25 -14.31
N ALA A 302 14.48 -11.37 -14.55
CA ALA A 302 13.79 -11.62 -15.81
C ALA A 302 12.66 -10.60 -16.06
N ILE A 303 11.81 -10.32 -15.07
CA ILE A 303 10.76 -9.29 -15.18
C ILE A 303 11.37 -7.92 -15.47
N GLU A 304 12.46 -7.56 -14.80
CA GLU A 304 13.15 -6.29 -15.02
C GLU A 304 13.73 -6.20 -16.44
N GLN A 305 14.34 -7.26 -16.95
CA GLN A 305 14.80 -7.31 -18.35
C GLN A 305 13.64 -7.19 -19.35
N HIS A 306 12.51 -7.85 -19.09
CA HIS A 306 11.32 -7.72 -19.93
C HIS A 306 10.77 -6.30 -19.88
N ARG A 307 10.71 -5.69 -18.70
CA ARG A 307 10.30 -4.30 -18.52
C ARG A 307 11.18 -3.33 -19.30
N LEU A 308 12.49 -3.49 -19.23
CA LEU A 308 13.43 -2.67 -20.00
C LEU A 308 13.22 -2.83 -21.51
N ARG A 309 13.04 -4.06 -22.01
CA ARG A 309 12.77 -4.31 -23.43
C ARG A 309 11.42 -3.76 -23.89
N SER A 310 10.38 -3.86 -23.07
CA SER A 310 9.08 -3.25 -23.41
C SER A 310 9.18 -1.72 -23.35
N ALA A 311 9.94 -1.16 -22.40
CA ALA A 311 10.17 0.27 -22.27
C ALA A 311 10.94 0.84 -23.48
N THR A 312 11.99 0.17 -23.96
CA THR A 312 12.71 0.59 -25.18
C THR A 312 11.79 0.58 -26.38
N LYS A 313 10.95 -0.45 -26.54
CA LYS A 313 9.95 -0.51 -27.62
C LYS A 313 8.95 0.63 -27.52
N VAL A 314 8.41 0.89 -26.33
CA VAL A 314 7.47 1.99 -26.10
C VAL A 314 8.13 3.35 -26.36
N GLY A 315 9.38 3.53 -25.92
CA GLY A 315 10.18 4.72 -26.20
C GLY A 315 10.37 4.97 -27.68
N ALA A 316 10.85 3.95 -28.40
CA ALA A 316 11.02 4.01 -29.85
C ALA A 316 9.69 4.32 -30.58
N LEU A 317 8.55 3.84 -30.09
CA LEU A 317 7.23 4.19 -30.65
C LEU A 317 6.84 5.66 -30.43
N ILE A 318 7.29 6.26 -29.32
CA ILE A 318 7.01 7.66 -29.01
C ILE A 318 7.92 8.57 -29.82
N THR A 319 9.22 8.25 -29.87
CA THR A 319 10.22 9.03 -30.60
C THR A 319 10.02 8.94 -32.11
N ASN A 320 9.72 7.75 -32.64
CA ASN A 320 9.46 7.53 -34.06
C ASN A 320 8.00 7.76 -34.47
N PHE A 321 7.16 8.33 -33.59
CA PHE A 321 5.79 8.65 -33.97
C PHE A 321 5.81 9.66 -35.13
N PRO A 322 5.16 9.37 -36.27
CA PRO A 322 5.22 10.23 -37.43
C PRO A 322 4.52 11.55 -37.11
N THR A 323 5.32 12.60 -36.89
CA THR A 323 4.82 13.97 -36.78
C THR A 323 4.53 14.43 -38.20
N MET A 324 3.32 14.17 -38.70
CA MET A 324 2.96 14.29 -40.13
C MET A 324 2.83 15.73 -40.64
N LYS A 325 3.41 16.71 -39.94
CA LYS A 325 3.15 18.14 -40.21
C LYS A 325 3.72 18.62 -41.56
N ASP A 326 4.64 17.87 -42.17
CA ASP A 326 5.38 18.26 -43.39
C ASP A 326 5.57 17.12 -44.43
N ILE A 327 4.71 16.08 -44.44
CA ILE A 327 4.91 14.91 -45.34
C ILE A 327 4.15 15.12 -46.66
N ASP A 328 4.89 15.19 -47.78
CA ASP A 328 4.35 15.12 -49.14
C ASP A 328 3.84 13.70 -49.46
N ILE A 329 2.60 13.60 -49.94
CA ILE A 329 1.85 12.35 -50.16
C ILE A 329 2.42 11.50 -51.32
N ALA A 330 3.27 12.08 -52.17
CA ALA A 330 3.76 11.46 -53.39
C ALA A 330 4.92 10.48 -53.16
N ALA A 331 4.60 9.22 -52.82
CA ALA A 331 5.16 7.93 -53.29
C ALA A 331 6.52 7.30 -52.88
N PRO A 332 7.61 7.93 -52.38
CA PRO A 332 8.72 7.17 -51.77
C PRO A 332 8.80 7.26 -50.24
N CYS A 333 8.06 8.16 -49.59
CA CYS A 333 8.17 8.38 -48.14
C CYS A 333 7.44 7.32 -47.29
N PHE A 334 6.41 6.67 -47.82
CA PHE A 334 5.59 5.73 -47.04
C PHE A 334 6.37 4.50 -46.57
N ASN A 335 7.24 3.94 -47.42
CA ASN A 335 8.07 2.80 -47.04
C ASN A 335 9.08 3.16 -45.92
N ASP A 336 9.54 4.40 -45.87
CA ASP A 336 10.43 4.88 -44.81
C ASP A 336 9.70 5.09 -43.47
N LEU A 337 8.38 5.30 -43.50
CA LEU A 337 7.53 5.40 -42.30
C LEU A 337 7.08 4.03 -41.75
N VAL A 338 7.01 3.00 -42.60
CA VAL A 338 6.60 1.64 -42.20
C VAL A 338 7.77 0.82 -41.66
N LYS A 339 8.99 1.01 -42.20
CA LYS A 339 10.23 0.29 -41.79
C LYS A 339 10.52 0.33 -40.27
N PRO A 340 10.41 1.48 -39.57
CA PRO A 340 10.74 1.55 -38.14
C PRO A 340 9.84 0.66 -37.27
N ILE A 341 8.58 0.45 -37.69
CA ILE A 341 7.61 -0.36 -36.96
C ILE A 341 7.81 -1.83 -37.25
N SER A 342 8.08 -2.18 -38.52
CA SER A 342 8.39 -3.57 -38.87
C SER A 342 9.65 -4.05 -38.16
N ASP A 343 10.68 -3.21 -38.06
CA ASP A 343 11.92 -3.51 -37.34
C ASP A 343 11.70 -3.67 -35.82
N LEU A 344 10.75 -2.91 -35.27
CA LEU A 344 10.42 -2.98 -33.84
C LEU A 344 9.59 -4.22 -33.47
N VAL A 345 8.74 -4.69 -34.38
CA VAL A 345 7.89 -5.87 -34.18
C VAL A 345 8.70 -7.15 -34.33
N ASP A 346 9.47 -7.30 -35.42
CA ASP A 346 10.39 -8.42 -35.65
C ASP A 346 11.53 -8.05 -36.63
N PRO A 347 12.81 -8.01 -36.19
CA PRO A 347 13.94 -7.60 -37.03
C PRO A 347 14.28 -8.60 -38.16
N SER A 348 13.73 -9.83 -38.10
CA SER A 348 13.91 -10.85 -39.15
C SER A 348 12.92 -10.71 -40.31
N PHE A 349 11.81 -9.96 -40.15
CA PHE A 349 10.74 -9.91 -41.16
C PHE A 349 11.19 -9.24 -42.47
N LEU A 350 11.96 -8.14 -42.39
CA LEU A 350 12.47 -7.43 -43.58
C LEU A 350 13.40 -8.29 -44.46
N SER A 351 14.01 -9.34 -43.91
CA SER A 351 14.88 -10.26 -44.66
C SER A 351 14.14 -11.40 -45.36
N THR A 352 12.85 -11.61 -45.04
CA THR A 352 12.03 -12.67 -45.63
C THR A 352 11.09 -12.19 -46.73
N LEU A 353 10.95 -10.87 -46.90
CA LEU A 353 10.22 -10.29 -48.02
C LEU A 353 11.05 -10.49 -49.31
N PRO A 354 10.46 -11.01 -50.39
CA PRO A 354 11.16 -11.15 -51.65
C PRO A 354 11.66 -9.76 -52.09
N HIS A 355 12.95 -9.66 -52.42
CA HIS A 355 13.57 -8.45 -52.96
C HIS A 355 12.90 -8.07 -54.30
N GLN A 356 11.80 -7.34 -54.26
CA GLN A 356 11.29 -6.56 -55.38
C GLN A 356 11.26 -5.09 -54.96
N GLU A 357 11.81 -4.24 -55.81
CA GLU A 357 12.03 -2.80 -55.54
C GLU A 357 10.74 -2.01 -55.28
N HIS A 358 9.56 -2.61 -55.48
CA HIS A 358 8.24 -2.06 -55.16
C HIS A 358 7.40 -3.10 -54.40
N SER A 359 7.74 -3.39 -53.15
CA SER A 359 6.84 -4.14 -52.27
C SER A 359 5.65 -3.25 -51.92
N ASP A 360 4.44 -3.65 -52.33
CA ASP A 360 3.20 -2.94 -52.04
C ASP A 360 3.06 -2.67 -50.55
N SER A 361 3.06 -1.39 -50.19
CA SER A 361 3.12 -0.96 -48.80
C SER A 361 1.85 -1.31 -48.00
N MET A 362 0.72 -1.41 -48.69
CA MET A 362 -0.55 -1.90 -48.14
C MET A 362 -0.52 -3.39 -47.79
N LEU A 363 0.18 -4.20 -48.59
CA LEU A 363 0.37 -5.62 -48.30
C LEU A 363 1.19 -5.80 -47.02
N ILE A 364 2.24 -4.97 -46.84
CA ILE A 364 3.06 -4.98 -45.63
C ILE A 364 2.22 -4.62 -44.40
N LEU A 365 1.35 -3.59 -44.49
CA LEU A 365 0.46 -3.22 -43.39
C LEU A 365 -0.56 -4.31 -43.04
N TYR A 366 -1.15 -4.95 -44.06
CA TYR A 366 -2.09 -6.05 -43.86
C TYR A 366 -1.40 -7.25 -43.17
N GLN A 367 -0.21 -7.67 -43.66
CA GLN A 367 0.56 -8.77 -43.08
C GLN A 367 1.02 -8.46 -41.64
N LEU A 368 1.42 -7.20 -41.39
CA LEU A 368 1.83 -6.73 -40.07
C LEU A 368 0.64 -6.83 -39.09
N CYS A 369 -0.56 -6.42 -39.51
CA CYS A 369 -1.77 -6.45 -38.71
C CYS A 369 -2.34 -7.88 -38.49
N HIS A 370 -2.38 -8.71 -39.54
CA HIS A 370 -2.99 -10.05 -39.49
C HIS A 370 -2.08 -11.08 -38.81
N ASP A 371 -0.77 -11.03 -39.06
CA ASP A 371 0.14 -12.14 -38.72
C ASP A 371 1.20 -11.77 -37.69
N LEU A 372 1.93 -10.66 -37.88
CA LEU A 372 3.11 -10.34 -37.06
C LEU A 372 2.74 -9.85 -35.67
N ILE A 373 1.82 -8.89 -35.59
CA ILE A 373 1.37 -8.34 -34.30
C ILE A 373 0.80 -9.44 -33.38
N PRO A 374 -0.12 -10.32 -33.82
CA PRO A 374 -0.61 -11.41 -32.99
C PRO A 374 0.50 -12.38 -32.54
N LYS A 375 1.42 -12.75 -33.42
CA LYS A 375 2.54 -13.67 -33.10
C LYS A 375 3.50 -13.06 -32.09
N ALA A 376 3.86 -11.79 -32.27
CA ALA A 376 4.71 -11.04 -31.33
C ALA A 376 4.05 -10.97 -29.95
N PHE A 377 2.76 -10.66 -29.89
CA PHE A 377 2.03 -10.62 -28.61
C PHE A 377 1.86 -11.99 -27.95
N GLN A 378 1.64 -13.05 -28.73
CA GLN A 378 1.57 -14.41 -28.17
C GLN A 378 2.91 -14.85 -27.59
N THR A 379 4.00 -14.53 -28.30
CA THR A 379 5.37 -14.81 -27.84
C THR A 379 5.65 -14.06 -26.54
N GLU A 380 5.42 -12.75 -26.51
CA GLU A 380 5.64 -11.92 -25.31
C GLU A 380 4.76 -12.37 -24.14
N LYS A 381 3.48 -12.67 -24.39
CA LYS A 381 2.57 -13.19 -23.36
C LYS A 381 3.02 -14.54 -22.81
N SER A 382 3.52 -15.44 -23.64
CA SER A 382 4.00 -16.75 -23.19
C SER A 382 5.22 -16.62 -22.28
N THR A 383 6.18 -15.75 -22.62
CA THR A 383 7.37 -15.50 -21.79
C THR A 383 7.01 -14.80 -20.48
N ILE A 384 6.04 -13.88 -20.51
CA ILE A 384 5.50 -13.24 -19.30
C ILE A 384 4.81 -14.28 -18.42
N GLN A 385 4.02 -15.19 -18.99
CA GLN A 385 3.30 -16.23 -18.22
C GLN A 385 4.25 -17.16 -17.44
N GLU A 386 5.41 -17.50 -17.99
CA GLU A 386 6.41 -18.33 -17.30
C GLU A 386 6.97 -17.64 -16.04
N THR A 387 7.13 -16.32 -16.12
CA THR A 387 7.74 -15.50 -15.06
C THR A 387 6.69 -14.90 -14.11
N SER A 388 5.42 -14.89 -14.51
CA SER A 388 4.29 -14.31 -13.78
C SER A 388 4.02 -14.96 -12.43
N LYS A 389 3.25 -14.26 -11.59
CA LYS A 389 2.82 -14.76 -10.28
C LYS A 389 2.14 -16.13 -10.39
N PRO A 390 2.35 -17.03 -9.40
CA PRO A 390 1.74 -18.35 -9.42
C PRO A 390 0.20 -18.25 -9.38
N SER A 391 -0.47 -19.25 -9.94
CA SER A 391 -1.93 -19.30 -10.00
C SER A 391 -2.57 -19.15 -8.61
N THR A 392 -3.80 -18.63 -8.56
CA THR A 392 -4.55 -18.48 -7.30
C THR A 392 -4.72 -19.81 -6.57
N LEU A 393 -4.90 -20.91 -7.31
CA LEU A 393 -4.94 -22.26 -6.74
C LEU A 393 -3.62 -22.63 -6.07
N THR A 394 -2.48 -22.35 -6.71
CA THR A 394 -1.14 -22.56 -6.12
C THR A 394 -0.92 -21.69 -4.88
N ARG A 395 -1.50 -20.49 -4.82
CA ARG A 395 -1.37 -19.59 -3.66
C ARG A 395 -2.21 -20.04 -2.48
N TYR A 396 -3.44 -20.48 -2.71
CA TYR A 396 -4.40 -20.76 -1.65
C TYR A 396 -4.53 -22.25 -1.29
N TRP A 397 -3.90 -23.18 -2.02
CA TRP A 397 -4.00 -24.61 -1.68
C TRP A 397 -3.59 -24.94 -0.24
N PRO A 398 -2.56 -24.33 0.40
CA PRO A 398 -2.24 -24.67 1.79
C PRO A 398 -3.37 -24.25 2.73
N SER A 399 -3.97 -23.08 2.47
CA SER A 399 -5.12 -22.57 3.23
C SER A 399 -6.39 -23.37 2.97
N ILE A 400 -6.64 -23.77 1.72
CA ILE A 400 -7.78 -24.63 1.34
C ILE A 400 -7.63 -26.00 1.99
N PHE A 401 -6.44 -26.59 1.95
CA PHE A 401 -6.14 -27.88 2.57
C PHE A 401 -6.29 -27.81 4.10
N ALA A 402 -5.74 -26.78 4.74
CA ALA A 402 -5.92 -26.56 6.17
C ALA A 402 -7.40 -26.33 6.53
N SER A 403 -8.13 -25.54 5.74
CA SER A 403 -9.57 -25.32 5.91
C SER A 403 -10.39 -26.60 5.69
N LEU A 404 -9.95 -27.49 4.80
CA LEU A 404 -10.66 -28.76 4.56
C LEU A 404 -10.39 -29.76 5.69
N LEU A 405 -9.15 -29.84 6.21
CA LEU A 405 -8.79 -30.73 7.32
C LEU A 405 -9.40 -30.28 8.65
N TYR A 406 -9.28 -28.99 8.96
CA TYR A 406 -9.64 -28.46 10.28
C TYR A 406 -10.97 -27.71 10.28
N GLY A 407 -11.46 -27.24 9.12
CA GLY A 407 -12.72 -26.49 9.04
C GLY A 407 -13.91 -27.29 9.58
N PRO A 408 -14.18 -28.52 9.10
CA PRO A 408 -15.32 -29.29 9.57
C PRO A 408 -15.25 -29.59 11.08
N SER A 409 -14.08 -29.97 11.60
CA SER A 409 -13.92 -30.29 13.01
C SER A 409 -14.01 -29.04 13.91
N THR A 410 -13.43 -27.92 13.50
CA THR A 410 -13.53 -26.64 14.24
C THR A 410 -14.94 -26.09 14.21
N ILE A 411 -15.63 -26.12 13.06
CA ILE A 411 -17.03 -25.68 12.95
C ILE A 411 -17.94 -26.56 13.81
N LEU A 412 -17.80 -27.88 13.75
CA LEU A 412 -18.59 -28.79 14.59
C LEU A 412 -18.30 -28.60 16.08
N SER A 413 -17.04 -28.36 16.46
CA SER A 413 -16.65 -28.08 17.85
C SER A 413 -17.23 -26.74 18.32
N ILE A 414 -17.18 -25.69 17.48
CA ILE A 414 -17.76 -24.37 17.80
C ILE A 414 -19.28 -24.46 17.93
N VAL A 415 -19.95 -25.22 17.05
CA VAL A 415 -21.41 -25.39 17.08
C VAL A 415 -21.87 -26.22 18.27
N SER A 416 -21.14 -27.29 18.61
CA SER A 416 -21.46 -28.14 19.77
C SER A 416 -21.14 -27.48 21.10
N SER A 417 -20.09 -26.66 21.18
CA SER A 417 -19.71 -25.92 22.40
C SER A 417 -20.31 -24.52 22.50
N ARG A 418 -21.37 -24.18 21.75
CA ARG A 418 -21.99 -22.83 21.78
C ARG A 418 -22.34 -22.37 23.20
N ASP A 419 -22.95 -23.24 23.99
CA ASP A 419 -23.34 -22.91 25.36
C ASP A 419 -22.11 -22.72 26.26
N GLN A 420 -21.05 -23.49 26.05
CA GLN A 420 -19.78 -23.35 26.78
C GLN A 420 -19.04 -22.06 26.38
N ILE A 421 -19.07 -21.68 25.10
CA ILE A 421 -18.50 -20.42 24.60
C ILE A 421 -19.25 -19.24 25.22
N TRP A 422 -20.59 -19.30 25.24
CA TRP A 422 -21.39 -18.26 25.87
C TRP A 422 -21.09 -18.16 27.38
N GLN A 423 -21.02 -19.30 28.09
CA GLN A 423 -20.63 -19.33 29.50
C GLN A 423 -19.20 -18.82 29.71
N PHE A 424 -18.26 -19.13 28.82
CA PHE A 424 -16.88 -18.62 28.86
C PHE A 424 -16.85 -17.10 28.67
N VAL A 425 -17.57 -16.58 27.69
CA VAL A 425 -17.67 -15.14 27.43
C VAL A 425 -18.32 -14.44 28.60
N GLN A 426 -19.41 -14.99 29.14
CA GLN A 426 -20.07 -14.42 30.31
C GLN A 426 -19.12 -14.41 31.52
N LYS A 427 -18.51 -15.55 31.87
CA LYS A 427 -17.67 -15.65 33.08
C LYS A 427 -16.31 -14.97 32.97
N ASN A 428 -15.66 -14.99 31.81
CA ASN A 428 -14.29 -14.50 31.67
C ASN A 428 -14.20 -13.10 31.06
N LEU A 429 -15.18 -12.68 30.26
CA LEU A 429 -15.19 -11.33 29.68
C LEU A 429 -16.22 -10.44 30.36
N VAL A 430 -17.48 -10.84 30.42
CA VAL A 430 -18.53 -9.98 30.99
C VAL A 430 -18.30 -9.78 32.48
N ASP A 431 -18.20 -10.86 33.25
CA ASP A 431 -18.01 -10.79 34.71
C ASP A 431 -16.67 -10.12 35.08
N THR A 432 -15.62 -10.29 34.26
CA THR A 432 -14.34 -9.61 34.47
C THR A 432 -14.44 -8.11 34.17
N VAL A 433 -15.15 -7.70 33.13
CA VAL A 433 -15.35 -6.29 32.79
C VAL A 433 -16.29 -5.61 33.79
N THR A 434 -17.38 -6.25 34.18
CA THR A 434 -18.29 -5.73 35.21
C THR A 434 -17.59 -5.68 36.55
N GLY A 435 -16.87 -6.73 36.95
CA GLY A 435 -16.09 -6.76 38.17
C GLY A 435 -14.96 -5.73 38.19
N PHE A 436 -14.29 -5.49 37.06
CA PHE A 436 -13.30 -4.42 36.93
C PHE A 436 -13.96 -3.04 37.06
N TYR A 437 -15.07 -2.81 36.36
CA TYR A 437 -15.79 -1.54 36.43
C TYR A 437 -16.32 -1.25 37.84
N GLU A 438 -17.02 -2.20 38.46
CA GLU A 438 -17.61 -2.02 39.79
C GLU A 438 -16.55 -1.88 40.88
N ASN A 439 -15.57 -2.79 40.95
CA ASN A 439 -14.61 -2.82 42.05
C ASN A 439 -13.45 -1.84 41.90
N TRP A 440 -13.04 -1.52 40.66
CA TRP A 440 -11.80 -0.77 40.41
C TRP A 440 -12.01 0.63 39.84
N ILE A 441 -13.22 0.97 39.37
CA ILE A 441 -13.58 2.32 38.91
C ILE A 441 -14.66 2.91 39.81
N VAL A 442 -15.82 2.24 39.92
CA VAL A 442 -16.98 2.78 40.66
C VAL A 442 -16.72 2.83 42.16
N THR A 443 -16.28 1.73 42.77
CA THR A 443 -16.05 1.66 44.23
C THR A 443 -15.01 2.68 44.71
N PRO A 444 -13.82 2.81 44.07
CA PRO A 444 -12.83 3.79 44.49
C PRO A 444 -13.31 5.24 44.29
N ILE A 445 -13.98 5.55 43.19
CA ILE A 445 -14.55 6.90 42.96
C ILE A 445 -15.64 7.21 43.98
N SER A 446 -16.51 6.24 44.29
CA SER A 446 -17.54 6.39 45.31
C SER A 446 -16.93 6.63 46.69
N ASN A 447 -15.84 5.92 47.03
CA ASN A 447 -15.14 6.09 48.32
C ASN A 447 -14.41 7.44 48.41
N ILE A 448 -13.78 7.90 47.32
CA ILE A 448 -13.15 9.23 47.25
C ILE A 448 -14.22 10.32 47.34
N LEU A 449 -15.31 10.21 46.57
CA LEU A 449 -16.41 11.17 46.56
C LEU A 449 -17.11 11.21 47.92
N SER A 450 -17.36 10.05 48.51
CA SER A 450 -17.88 9.93 49.87
C SER A 450 -16.94 10.64 50.84
N THR A 451 -15.64 10.37 50.83
CA THR A 451 -14.64 11.00 51.70
C THR A 451 -14.56 12.53 51.54
N ILE A 452 -14.67 13.05 50.32
CA ILE A 452 -14.68 14.51 50.06
C ILE A 452 -16.02 15.15 50.48
N ARG A 453 -17.13 14.41 50.34
CA ARG A 453 -18.49 14.88 50.66
C ARG A 453 -18.86 14.73 52.13
N HIS A 454 -18.01 14.11 52.95
CA HIS A 454 -18.18 14.06 54.41
C HIS A 454 -17.95 15.45 55.02
N ASP A 455 -18.98 16.29 54.93
CA ASP A 455 -19.05 17.59 55.58
C ASP A 455 -19.96 17.46 56.80
N ASP A 456 -19.35 17.28 57.99
CA ASP A 456 -19.81 17.43 59.39
C ASP A 456 -21.24 17.01 59.84
N SER A 457 -22.15 16.60 58.97
CA SER A 457 -23.61 16.60 59.21
C SER A 457 -24.26 15.21 59.26
N TYR A 458 -23.58 14.14 58.84
CA TYR A 458 -24.18 12.80 58.68
C TYR A 458 -23.33 11.64 59.22
N SER A 459 -22.35 11.90 60.09
CA SER A 459 -21.44 10.88 60.64
C SER A 459 -21.88 10.40 62.02
N GLU A 460 -22.65 9.30 62.06
CA GLU A 460 -23.18 8.66 63.28
C GLU A 460 -22.11 8.39 64.37
N ILE A 461 -20.86 8.18 63.96
CA ILE A 461 -19.72 7.88 64.85
C ILE A 461 -18.97 9.13 65.32
N SER A 462 -18.95 10.21 64.52
CA SER A 462 -18.35 11.49 64.96
C SER A 462 -19.33 12.36 65.77
N ILE A 463 -20.64 12.15 65.60
CA ILE A 463 -21.68 12.81 66.40
C ILE A 463 -21.58 12.35 67.85
N THR A 464 -21.41 11.04 68.10
CA THR A 464 -21.25 10.52 69.47
C THR A 464 -19.99 11.05 70.17
N SER A 465 -18.87 11.17 69.45
CA SER A 465 -17.63 11.73 70.03
C SER A 465 -17.70 13.25 70.21
N LYS A 466 -18.31 13.98 69.29
CA LYS A 466 -18.50 15.44 69.37
C LYS A 466 -19.49 15.83 70.48
N ASP A 467 -20.60 15.11 70.60
CA ASP A 467 -21.58 15.31 71.67
C ASP A 467 -21.01 14.94 73.04
N SER A 468 -20.21 13.86 73.11
CA SER A 468 -19.49 13.51 74.34
C SER A 468 -18.43 14.55 74.71
N LEU A 469 -17.73 15.12 73.72
CA LEU A 469 -16.72 16.16 73.93
C LEU A 469 -17.39 17.46 74.39
N ASP A 470 -18.50 17.87 73.76
CA ASP A 470 -19.24 19.07 74.16
C ASP A 470 -19.87 18.89 75.55
N SER A 471 -20.40 17.71 75.86
CA SER A 471 -20.87 17.37 77.21
C SER A 471 -19.73 17.45 78.25
N ASP A 472 -18.55 16.90 77.94
CA ASP A 472 -17.38 16.94 78.82
C ASP A 472 -16.82 18.37 78.97
N LEU A 473 -16.82 19.17 77.89
CA LEU A 473 -16.44 20.59 77.91
C LEU A 473 -17.43 21.40 78.74
N ASN A 474 -18.73 21.16 78.62
CA ASN A 474 -19.76 21.80 79.43
C ASN A 474 -19.68 21.37 80.90
N SER A 475 -19.28 20.13 81.19
CA SER A 475 -18.96 19.68 82.54
C SER A 475 -17.76 20.44 83.12
N LEU A 476 -16.68 20.58 82.33
CA LEU A 476 -15.50 21.34 82.71
C LEU A 476 -15.83 22.81 82.97
N LYS A 477 -16.61 23.46 82.09
CA LYS A 477 -17.10 24.84 82.27
C LYS A 477 -17.80 25.01 83.62
N ARG A 478 -18.76 24.15 83.94
CA ARG A 478 -19.49 24.22 85.22
C ARG A 478 -18.55 24.10 86.42
N MET A 479 -17.63 23.13 86.41
CA MET A 479 -16.72 22.94 87.55
C MET A 479 -15.70 24.06 87.73
N VAL A 480 -15.20 24.61 86.63
CA VAL A 480 -14.28 25.76 86.64
C VAL A 480 -15.02 27.02 87.10
N LEU A 481 -16.26 27.22 86.63
CA LEU A 481 -17.07 28.36 87.01
C LEU A 481 -17.44 28.31 88.50
N ASP A 482 -17.94 27.16 88.98
CA ASP A 482 -18.24 26.96 90.39
C ASP A 482 -16.99 27.16 91.27
N TYR A 483 -15.81 26.73 90.78
CA TYR A 483 -14.55 26.93 91.48
C TYR A 483 -14.19 28.41 91.67
N ILE A 484 -14.33 29.20 90.60
CA ILE A 484 -14.03 30.64 90.58
C ILE A 484 -15.00 31.39 91.50
N VAL A 485 -16.30 31.01 91.48
CA VAL A 485 -17.33 31.62 92.33
C VAL A 485 -17.10 31.31 93.81
N ASP A 486 -16.75 30.07 94.14
CA ASP A 486 -16.54 29.65 95.53
C ASP A 486 -15.23 30.16 96.15
N ASN A 487 -14.27 30.60 95.33
CA ASN A 487 -12.94 31.06 95.78
C ASN A 487 -12.61 32.47 95.28
N PRO A 488 -13.38 33.50 95.67
CA PRO A 488 -13.20 34.87 95.16
C PRO A 488 -11.86 35.51 95.56
N ASP A 489 -11.19 34.98 96.58
CA ASP A 489 -9.92 35.52 97.07
C ASP A 489 -8.67 34.95 96.37
N SER A 490 -8.75 33.76 95.79
CA SER A 490 -7.63 33.18 95.02
C SER A 490 -7.55 33.70 93.59
N VAL A 491 -8.66 34.26 93.11
CA VAL A 491 -8.86 34.81 91.77
C VAL A 491 -8.40 36.28 91.67
N LYS A 492 -8.21 36.96 92.80
CA LYS A 492 -7.59 38.30 92.86
C LYS A 492 -6.08 38.15 92.70
N LEU A 493 -5.55 38.60 91.57
CA LEU A 493 -4.10 38.59 91.33
C LEU A 493 -3.46 39.96 91.61
N ASP A 494 -2.28 39.85 92.23
CA ASP A 494 -1.23 40.83 92.50
C ASP A 494 -1.27 42.09 91.58
N PRO A 495 -1.34 43.33 92.13
CA PRO A 495 -1.58 44.57 91.37
C PRO A 495 -0.56 44.95 90.28
N ASN A 496 0.47 44.15 90.03
CA ASN A 496 1.58 44.51 89.12
C ASN A 496 1.74 43.60 87.88
N ASN A 497 0.76 42.78 87.50
CA ASN A 497 0.88 41.96 86.28
C ASN A 497 -0.34 42.03 85.35
N THR A 498 -0.09 42.15 84.05
CA THR A 498 -1.06 42.28 82.94
C THR A 498 -1.77 40.95 82.62
N ALA A 499 -2.26 40.25 83.64
CA ALA A 499 -3.09 39.06 83.51
C ALA A 499 -4.55 39.41 83.81
N VAL A 500 -5.46 38.77 83.09
CA VAL A 500 -6.90 39.00 83.11
C VAL A 500 -7.47 38.87 84.53
N ASP A 501 -8.17 39.91 85.00
CA ASP A 501 -8.85 39.90 86.31
C ASP A 501 -10.21 39.20 86.19
N TYR A 502 -10.19 37.90 86.48
CA TYR A 502 -11.35 37.02 86.44
C TYR A 502 -12.47 37.44 87.41
N SER A 503 -12.20 38.30 88.40
CA SER A 503 -13.23 38.80 89.34
C SER A 503 -14.10 39.92 88.75
N LYS A 504 -13.68 40.54 87.64
CA LYS A 504 -14.39 41.63 86.96
C LYS A 504 -15.04 41.22 85.64
N LEU A 505 -14.83 39.98 85.20
CA LEU A 505 -15.37 39.46 83.95
C LEU A 505 -16.79 38.93 84.13
N SER A 506 -17.61 39.05 83.09
CA SER A 506 -18.93 38.43 83.08
C SER A 506 -18.84 36.92 82.87
N ILE A 507 -19.78 36.17 83.47
CA ILE A 507 -19.95 34.71 83.34
C ILE A 507 -19.76 34.19 81.88
N PRO A 508 -20.40 34.76 80.83
CA PRO A 508 -20.24 34.26 79.46
C PRO A 508 -18.85 34.51 78.85
N GLU A 509 -18.15 35.56 79.27
CA GLU A 509 -16.78 35.83 78.82
C GLU A 509 -15.80 34.81 79.43
N ILE A 510 -16.03 34.44 80.70
CA ILE A 510 -15.28 33.40 81.41
C ILE A 510 -15.50 32.03 80.72
N GLU A 511 -16.74 31.68 80.37
CA GLU A 511 -17.03 30.43 79.64
C GLU A 511 -16.35 30.36 78.26
N SER A 512 -16.25 31.48 77.55
CA SER A 512 -15.52 31.57 76.27
C SER A 512 -14.01 31.38 76.45
N LEU A 513 -13.42 31.95 77.51
CA LEU A 513 -12.00 31.76 77.83
C LEU A 513 -11.70 30.30 78.24
N ILE A 514 -12.60 29.68 79.01
CA ILE A 514 -12.50 28.25 79.38
C ILE A 514 -12.65 27.35 78.15
N SER A 515 -13.55 27.69 77.23
CA SER A 515 -13.71 26.96 75.96
C SER A 515 -12.46 27.01 75.08
N LYS A 516 -11.66 28.08 75.23
CA LYS A 516 -10.35 28.24 74.56
C LYS A 516 -9.20 27.55 75.33
N GLY A 517 -9.48 26.90 76.46
CA GLY A 517 -8.52 26.13 77.24
C GLY A 517 -7.74 26.92 78.30
N ASP A 518 -8.12 28.17 78.58
CA ASP A 518 -7.47 28.99 79.60
C ASP A 518 -8.00 28.63 81.00
N LEU A 519 -7.17 27.89 81.76
CA LEU A 519 -7.43 27.49 83.15
C LEU A 519 -6.42 28.08 84.13
N THR A 520 -5.78 29.19 83.75
CA THR A 520 -4.73 29.85 84.54
C THR A 520 -5.04 30.02 86.04
N PRO A 521 -6.24 30.46 86.48
CA PRO A 521 -6.51 30.63 87.91
C PRO A 521 -6.47 29.31 88.70
N ILE A 522 -6.96 28.22 88.10
CA ILE A 522 -6.97 26.89 88.72
C ILE A 522 -5.57 26.27 88.72
N MET A 523 -4.79 26.51 87.65
CA MET A 523 -3.40 26.04 87.57
C MET A 523 -2.53 26.66 88.66
N LYS A 524 -2.68 27.95 88.93
CA LYS A 524 -1.93 28.64 89.99
C LYS A 524 -2.21 28.04 91.38
N ASP A 525 -3.49 27.80 91.68
CA ASP A 525 -3.90 27.25 92.97
C ASP A 525 -3.55 25.76 93.10
N TYR A 526 -3.57 25.02 92.00
CA TYR A 526 -3.07 23.65 91.95
C TYR A 526 -1.56 23.56 92.21
N GLU A 527 -0.75 24.37 91.52
CA GLU A 527 0.72 24.39 91.69
C GLU A 527 1.11 24.72 93.12
N THR A 528 0.39 25.64 93.74
CA THR A 528 0.60 26.02 95.15
C THR A 528 0.15 24.91 96.10
N GLY A 529 -1.00 24.27 95.81
CA GLY A 529 -1.52 23.16 96.61
C GLY A 529 -0.65 21.90 96.56
N ILE A 530 -0.06 21.58 95.40
CA ILE A 530 0.86 20.43 95.24
C ILE A 530 2.14 20.59 96.07
N LYS A 531 2.63 21.82 96.27
CA LYS A 531 3.82 22.06 97.11
C LYS A 531 3.60 21.66 98.57
N THR A 532 2.34 21.59 99.04
CA THR A 532 1.99 21.20 100.41
C THR A 532 0.86 20.16 100.42
N PRO A 533 1.14 18.91 100.01
CA PRO A 533 0.11 17.96 99.58
C PRO A 533 -0.84 17.53 100.69
N VAL A 534 -0.33 17.25 101.89
CA VAL A 534 -1.16 16.74 103.00
C VAL A 534 -2.08 17.83 103.58
N LYS A 535 -1.55 19.04 103.74
CA LYS A 535 -2.32 20.18 104.28
C LYS A 535 -3.38 20.65 103.29
N SER A 536 -3.02 20.75 102.01
CA SER A 536 -3.90 21.28 100.97
C SER A 536 -4.98 20.29 100.51
N LEU A 537 -4.80 18.99 100.77
CA LEU A 537 -5.81 17.96 100.48
C LEU A 537 -6.89 17.87 101.57
N VAL A 538 -6.53 18.08 102.84
CA VAL A 538 -7.47 18.00 103.97
C VAL A 538 -8.14 19.35 104.26
N MET A 539 -7.39 20.45 104.16
CA MET A 539 -7.85 21.78 104.57
C MET A 539 -7.98 22.77 103.40
N GLY A 540 -7.66 22.35 102.17
CA GLY A 540 -7.56 23.22 101.01
C GLY A 540 -8.28 22.68 99.77
N ASN A 541 -8.16 23.41 98.66
CA ASN A 541 -8.89 23.16 97.43
C ASN A 541 -8.21 22.18 96.45
N LEU A 542 -7.13 21.52 96.89
CA LEU A 542 -6.30 20.69 96.02
C LEU A 542 -7.09 19.53 95.40
N THR A 543 -8.00 18.91 96.17
CA THR A 543 -8.84 17.81 95.70
C THR A 543 -9.73 18.24 94.54
N ARG A 544 -10.35 19.43 94.62
CA ARG A 544 -11.20 19.97 93.55
C ARG A 544 -10.38 20.35 92.32
N ASN A 545 -9.20 20.95 92.52
CA ASN A 545 -8.28 21.30 91.42
C ASN A 545 -7.75 20.06 90.68
N LEU A 546 -7.51 18.95 91.41
CA LEU A 546 -7.17 17.66 90.82
C LEU A 546 -8.31 17.09 89.99
N LEU A 547 -9.55 17.12 90.49
CA LEU A 547 -10.72 16.64 89.74
C LEU A 547 -10.97 17.45 88.46
N ILE A 548 -10.79 18.77 88.53
CA ILE A 548 -10.89 19.64 87.35
C ILE A 548 -9.81 19.29 86.31
N GLN A 549 -8.59 19.00 86.73
CA GLN A 549 -7.53 18.57 85.81
C GLN A 549 -7.76 17.21 85.18
N VAL A 550 -8.32 16.26 85.92
CA VAL A 550 -8.70 14.96 85.36
C VAL A 550 -9.76 15.16 84.26
N GLN A 551 -10.71 16.08 84.47
CA GLN A 551 -11.71 16.40 83.45
C GLN A 551 -11.14 17.19 82.28
N LYS A 552 -10.21 18.11 82.53
CA LYS A 552 -9.45 18.77 81.45
C LYS A 552 -8.72 17.72 80.61
N GLY A 553 -8.03 16.77 81.24
CA GLY A 553 -7.36 15.67 80.56
C GLY A 553 -8.32 14.80 79.74
N LYS A 554 -9.55 14.61 80.21
CA LYS A 554 -10.61 13.91 79.45
C LYS A 554 -11.04 14.70 78.22
N VAL A 555 -11.26 16.01 78.35
CA VAL A 555 -11.62 16.91 77.23
C VAL A 555 -10.48 17.02 76.21
N ASP A 556 -9.25 17.25 76.67
CA ASP A 556 -8.05 17.35 75.84
C ASP A 556 -7.77 16.01 75.13
N GLY A 557 -7.98 14.89 75.82
CA GLY A 557 -7.92 13.55 75.23
C GLY A 557 -8.98 13.34 74.16
N GLY A 558 -10.23 13.76 74.40
CA GLY A 558 -11.31 13.69 73.42
C GLY A 558 -11.06 14.57 72.18
N LEU A 559 -10.54 15.78 72.38
CA LEU A 559 -10.16 16.69 71.30
C LEU A 559 -8.98 16.15 70.48
N ALA A 560 -7.97 15.57 71.14
CA ALA A 560 -6.85 14.91 70.47
C ALA A 560 -7.32 13.69 69.66
N ILE A 561 -8.22 12.88 70.20
CA ILE A 561 -8.83 11.73 69.50
C ILE A 561 -9.62 12.21 68.28
N ASN A 562 -10.39 13.30 68.39
CA ASN A 562 -11.08 13.90 67.24
C ASN A 562 -10.10 14.42 66.17
N GLY A 563 -9.00 15.05 66.60
CA GLY A 563 -7.93 15.49 65.71
C GLY A 563 -7.24 14.33 64.97
N ILE A 564 -7.03 13.20 65.64
CA ILE A 564 -6.49 11.97 65.04
C ILE A 564 -7.45 11.42 63.98
N ASP A 565 -8.75 11.38 64.27
CA ASP A 565 -9.76 10.91 63.32
C ASP A 565 -9.76 11.75 62.03
N LYS A 566 -9.69 13.08 62.17
CA LYS A 566 -9.54 13.99 61.01
C LYS A 566 -8.26 13.75 60.22
N MET A 567 -7.14 13.44 60.91
CA MET A 567 -5.88 13.13 60.24
C MET A 567 -5.96 11.79 59.48
N LEU A 568 -6.54 10.75 60.09
CA LEU A 568 -6.74 9.44 59.45
C LEU A 568 -7.67 9.56 58.24
N LYS A 569 -8.73 10.37 58.34
CA LYS A 569 -9.62 10.65 57.21
C LYS A 569 -8.90 11.36 56.05
N SER A 570 -8.00 12.30 56.36
CA SER A 570 -7.16 12.95 55.34
C SER A 570 -6.21 11.98 54.64
N GLN A 571 -5.80 10.89 55.30
CA GLN A 571 -4.94 9.85 54.72
C GLN A 571 -5.73 8.81 53.91
N GLU A 572 -7.00 8.58 54.27
CA GLU A 572 -7.91 7.73 53.50
C GLU A 572 -8.07 8.22 52.05
N LEU A 573 -8.08 9.53 51.83
CA LEU A 573 -8.10 10.13 50.48
C LEU A 573 -6.88 9.72 49.65
N VAL A 574 -5.68 9.74 50.25
CA VAL A 574 -4.43 9.35 49.57
C VAL A 574 -4.45 7.86 49.22
N PHE A 575 -4.91 7.01 50.15
CA PHE A 575 -5.09 5.58 49.87
C PHE A 575 -6.15 5.31 48.80
N GLY A 576 -7.23 6.09 48.76
CA GLY A 576 -8.25 6.03 47.71
C GLY A 576 -7.67 6.33 46.32
N PHE A 577 -6.87 7.39 46.18
CA PHE A 577 -6.20 7.72 44.91
C PHE A 577 -5.16 6.68 44.51
N ILE A 578 -4.36 6.17 45.47
CA ILE A 578 -3.37 5.13 45.20
C ILE A 578 -4.05 3.82 44.77
N ALA A 579 -5.17 3.45 45.39
CA ALA A 579 -5.96 2.27 45.02
C ALA A 579 -6.59 2.38 43.62
N ALA A 580 -6.97 3.59 43.18
CA ALA A 580 -7.53 3.84 41.85
C ALA A 580 -6.48 3.91 40.72
N SER A 581 -5.21 4.16 41.05
CA SER A 581 -4.14 4.40 40.07
C SER A 581 -3.88 3.22 39.11
N PRO A 582 -3.76 1.94 39.57
CA PRO A 582 -3.56 0.81 38.68
C PRO A 582 -4.65 0.67 37.62
N SER A 583 -5.90 0.96 37.97
CA SER A 583 -7.07 0.88 37.10
C SER A 583 -7.02 1.90 35.95
N LEU A 584 -6.57 3.13 36.24
CA LEU A 584 -6.42 4.19 35.24
C LEU A 584 -5.32 3.87 34.23
N ILE A 585 -4.21 3.28 34.67
CA ILE A 585 -3.13 2.84 33.78
C ILE A 585 -3.64 1.75 32.82
N ILE A 586 -4.39 0.77 33.34
CA ILE A 586 -5.00 -0.30 32.53
C ILE A 586 -5.98 0.28 31.51
N LEU A 587 -6.81 1.23 31.91
CA LEU A 587 -7.78 1.88 31.02
C LEU A 587 -7.08 2.65 29.88
N PHE A 588 -5.99 3.36 30.19
CA PHE A 588 -5.17 4.06 29.21
C PHE A 588 -4.49 3.09 28.22
N TYR A 589 -3.95 1.98 28.72
CA TYR A 589 -3.32 0.95 27.88
C TYR A 589 -4.35 0.27 26.96
N LEU A 590 -5.53 -0.07 27.48
CA LEU A 590 -6.63 -0.63 26.68
C LEU A 590 -7.09 0.35 25.59
N GLY A 591 -7.28 1.63 25.93
CA GLY A 591 -7.64 2.66 24.95
C GLY A 591 -6.57 2.82 23.85
N SER A 592 -5.30 2.77 24.24
CA SER A 592 -4.17 2.84 23.30
C SER A 592 -4.07 1.58 22.41
N CYS A 593 -4.38 0.40 22.96
CA CYS A 593 -4.41 -0.85 22.22
C CYS A 593 -5.55 -0.88 21.19
N VAL A 594 -6.76 -0.45 21.58
CA VAL A 594 -7.91 -0.35 20.67
C VAL A 594 -7.63 0.63 19.53
N LYS A 595 -7.07 1.80 19.84
CA LYS A 595 -6.66 2.78 18.84
C LYS A 595 -5.62 2.19 17.87
N SER A 596 -4.59 1.54 18.42
CA SER A 596 -3.54 0.90 17.62
C SER A 596 -4.10 -0.23 16.74
N TYR A 597 -4.98 -1.08 17.27
CA TYR A 597 -5.61 -2.15 16.50
C TYR A 597 -6.41 -1.59 15.31
N TRP A 598 -7.17 -0.50 15.54
CA TRP A 598 -7.96 0.13 14.48
C TRP A 598 -7.09 0.79 13.42
N GLU A 599 -5.97 1.40 13.81
CA GLU A 599 -5.03 2.08 12.91
C GLU A 599 -4.12 1.10 12.14
N TYR A 600 -3.66 0.00 12.75
CA TYR A 600 -2.65 -0.90 12.15
C TYR A 600 -3.22 -2.18 11.49
N GLN A 601 -4.43 -2.63 11.84
CA GLN A 601 -4.89 -3.99 11.50
C GLN A 601 -6.06 -4.07 10.52
N GLY A 602 -6.62 -2.95 10.08
CA GLY A 602 -7.62 -2.98 9.01
C GLY A 602 -6.97 -3.44 7.70
N ALA A 603 -7.43 -4.56 7.13
CA ALA A 603 -6.94 -5.10 5.86
C ALA A 603 -6.98 -4.05 4.71
N ALA A 604 -7.94 -3.12 4.77
CA ALA A 604 -8.03 -1.98 3.87
C ALA A 604 -6.85 -1.00 3.99
N TRP A 605 -6.34 -0.75 5.21
CA TRP A 605 -5.22 0.15 5.47
C TRP A 605 -3.88 -0.45 5.05
N LYS A 606 -3.68 -1.76 5.24
CA LYS A 606 -2.45 -2.45 4.80
C LYS A 606 -2.31 -2.51 3.28
N SER A 607 -3.42 -2.69 2.56
CA SER A 607 -3.42 -2.56 1.10
C SER A 607 -3.09 -1.13 0.67
N LEU A 608 -3.64 -0.13 1.36
CA LEU A 608 -3.38 1.28 1.08
C LEU A 608 -1.90 1.65 1.31
N GLU A 609 -1.29 1.16 2.39
CA GLU A 609 0.12 1.39 2.71
C GLU A 609 1.06 0.83 1.63
N SER A 610 0.76 -0.36 1.10
CA SER A 610 1.52 -0.92 -0.01
C SER A 610 1.44 -0.07 -1.28
N GLN A 611 0.26 0.48 -1.59
CA GLN A 611 0.05 1.35 -2.75
C GLN A 611 0.74 2.71 -2.58
N LYS A 612 0.71 3.28 -1.37
CA LYS A 612 1.44 4.51 -1.03
C LYS A 612 2.93 4.38 -1.26
N LEU A 613 3.51 3.26 -0.81
CA LEU A 613 4.92 2.95 -1.00
C LEU A 613 5.28 2.83 -2.49
N ILE A 614 4.42 2.19 -3.29
CA ILE A 614 4.59 2.10 -4.75
C ILE A 614 4.53 3.50 -5.38
N ALA A 615 3.53 4.32 -5.03
CA ALA A 615 3.39 5.66 -5.56
C ALA A 615 4.61 6.55 -5.24
N SER A 616 5.13 6.46 -4.01
CA SER A 616 6.34 7.17 -3.59
C SER A 616 7.58 6.72 -4.38
N LYS A 617 7.77 5.40 -4.57
CA LYS A 617 8.85 4.84 -5.40
C LYS A 617 8.79 5.34 -6.84
N ASN A 618 7.61 5.32 -7.45
CA ASN A 618 7.42 5.77 -8.83
C ASN A 618 7.73 7.27 -8.96
N MET A 619 7.32 8.09 -7.98
CA MET A 619 7.60 9.53 -7.98
C MET A 619 9.11 9.81 -7.90
N ASN A 620 9.85 9.08 -7.06
CA ASN A 620 11.31 9.16 -6.98
C ASN A 620 12.00 8.62 -8.25
N ASN A 621 11.50 7.53 -8.83
CA ASN A 621 12.02 7.00 -10.09
C ASN A 621 11.82 8.00 -11.23
N ILE A 622 10.66 8.65 -11.30
CA ILE A 622 10.40 9.72 -12.29
C ILE A 622 11.38 10.87 -12.09
N GLU A 623 11.63 11.30 -10.85
CA GLU A 623 12.65 12.34 -10.58
C GLU A 623 14.02 11.93 -11.10
N ARG A 624 14.46 10.71 -10.77
CA ARG A 624 15.75 10.16 -11.19
C ARG A 624 15.86 10.06 -12.70
N LEU A 625 14.84 9.52 -13.37
CA LEU A 625 14.79 9.35 -14.82
C LEU A 625 14.78 10.71 -15.54
N LEU A 626 14.03 11.68 -15.00
CA LEU A 626 14.05 13.04 -15.51
C LEU A 626 15.47 13.62 -15.45
N ILE A 627 16.14 13.55 -14.30
CA ILE A 627 17.50 14.07 -14.12
C ILE A 627 18.49 13.38 -15.07
N GLN A 628 18.33 12.07 -15.28
CA GLN A 628 19.12 11.31 -16.24
C GLN A 628 18.91 11.82 -17.67
N CYS A 629 17.65 11.97 -18.11
CA CYS A 629 17.32 12.52 -19.44
C CYS A 629 17.87 13.95 -19.68
N GLN A 630 18.15 14.73 -18.63
CA GLN A 630 18.75 16.07 -18.77
C GLN A 630 20.27 16.03 -18.99
N SER A 631 20.93 14.98 -18.51
CA SER A 631 22.39 14.88 -18.51
C SER A 631 22.93 14.25 -19.79
N ASP A 632 22.05 13.55 -20.53
CA ASP A 632 22.38 12.64 -21.62
C ASP A 632 22.12 13.25 -23.03
N ASP A 633 22.17 14.59 -23.18
CA ASP A 633 22.00 15.28 -24.47
C ASP A 633 22.99 14.79 -25.58
N ASP A 634 24.06 14.07 -25.20
CA ASP A 634 25.10 13.51 -26.09
C ASP A 634 25.07 11.95 -26.23
N GLU A 635 24.11 11.24 -25.62
CA GLU A 635 24.03 9.75 -25.62
C GLU A 635 23.31 9.16 -26.86
N PRO A 636 23.54 7.86 -27.19
CA PRO A 636 22.89 7.22 -28.35
C PRO A 636 21.36 7.20 -28.21
N ALA A 637 20.65 7.37 -29.34
CA ALA A 637 19.18 7.47 -29.41
C ALA A 637 18.43 6.33 -28.68
N THR A 638 19.01 5.12 -28.61
CA THR A 638 18.42 3.96 -27.92
C THR A 638 18.27 4.17 -26.41
N ASP A 639 19.20 4.88 -25.76
CA ASP A 639 19.17 5.11 -24.32
C ASP A 639 18.19 6.23 -23.96
N LEU A 640 18.05 7.23 -24.85
CA LEU A 640 17.00 8.25 -24.76
C LEU A 640 15.60 7.63 -24.93
N ASP A 641 15.43 6.72 -25.89
CA ASP A 641 14.18 5.98 -26.09
C ASP A 641 13.82 5.17 -24.83
N LEU A 642 14.79 4.43 -24.28
CA LEU A 642 14.61 3.70 -23.03
C LEU A 642 14.14 4.60 -21.90
N ALA A 643 14.79 5.76 -21.72
CA ALA A 643 14.47 6.68 -20.64
C ALA A 643 13.06 7.29 -20.79
N ASN A 644 12.69 7.69 -22.01
CA ASN A 644 11.35 8.19 -22.34
C ASN A 644 10.26 7.12 -22.14
N GLY A 645 10.54 5.89 -22.55
CA GLY A 645 9.63 4.75 -22.36
C GLY A 645 9.42 4.41 -20.88
N LEU A 646 10.51 4.37 -20.09
CA LEU A 646 10.43 4.14 -18.65
C LEU A 646 9.68 5.25 -17.93
N LEU A 647 9.93 6.52 -18.27
CA LEU A 647 9.22 7.67 -17.71
C LEU A 647 7.71 7.53 -17.95
N LEU A 648 7.30 7.15 -19.15
CA LEU A 648 5.89 6.94 -19.48
C LEU A 648 5.28 5.80 -18.64
N ILE A 649 5.96 4.66 -18.54
CA ILE A 649 5.48 3.51 -17.74
C ILE A 649 5.31 3.91 -16.28
N GLU A 650 6.31 4.57 -15.68
CA GLU A 650 6.28 5.02 -14.29
C GLU A 650 5.18 6.06 -14.04
N ALA A 651 4.98 7.00 -14.97
CA ALA A 651 3.91 8.00 -14.87
C ALA A 651 2.51 7.37 -14.97
N ILE A 652 2.32 6.36 -15.83
CA ILE A 652 1.05 5.63 -15.93
C ILE A 652 0.80 4.79 -14.68
N SER A 653 1.84 4.11 -14.17
CA SER A 653 1.78 3.36 -12.93
C SER A 653 1.42 4.28 -11.76
N LEU A 654 2.10 5.43 -11.64
CA LEU A 654 1.80 6.47 -10.66
C LEU A 654 0.34 6.94 -10.76
N ARG A 655 -0.17 7.19 -11.97
CA ARG A 655 -1.57 7.58 -12.18
C ARG A 655 -2.57 6.56 -11.64
N ASN A 656 -2.34 5.28 -11.94
CA ASN A 656 -3.20 4.19 -11.49
C ASN A 656 -3.19 4.07 -9.96
N GLN A 657 -2.01 4.14 -9.32
CA GLN A 657 -1.89 4.07 -7.86
C GLN A 657 -2.54 5.29 -7.18
N GLY A 658 -2.32 6.49 -7.71
CA GLY A 658 -2.93 7.70 -7.17
C GLY A 658 -4.46 7.68 -7.21
N SER A 659 -5.07 6.98 -8.17
CA SER A 659 -6.53 6.81 -8.21
C SER A 659 -7.10 5.97 -7.05
N GLN A 660 -6.27 5.11 -6.46
CA GLN A 660 -6.65 4.25 -5.33
C GLN A 660 -6.34 4.91 -3.97
N ILE A 661 -5.33 5.78 -3.92
CA ILE A 661 -4.85 6.44 -2.70
C ILE A 661 -5.59 7.76 -2.42
N LEU A 662 -5.90 8.55 -3.45
CA LEU A 662 -6.38 9.92 -3.30
C LEU A 662 -7.92 10.03 -3.20
N PRO A 663 -8.44 11.01 -2.44
CA PRO A 663 -9.87 11.29 -2.39
C PRO A 663 -10.36 11.84 -3.73
N ARG A 664 -11.62 11.54 -4.10
CA ARG A 664 -12.23 11.90 -5.40
C ARG A 664 -12.06 13.38 -5.79
N ASN A 665 -12.12 14.29 -4.82
CA ASN A 665 -12.00 15.73 -5.06
C ASN A 665 -10.61 16.17 -5.57
N ARG A 666 -9.55 15.38 -5.32
CA ARG A 666 -8.17 15.70 -5.73
C ARG A 666 -7.73 14.93 -6.99
N LEU A 667 -8.53 13.98 -7.48
CA LEU A 667 -8.17 13.16 -8.64
C LEU A 667 -8.04 13.97 -9.94
N SER A 668 -8.78 15.06 -10.07
CA SER A 668 -8.70 15.96 -11.23
C SER A 668 -7.36 16.71 -11.26
N GLU A 669 -6.94 17.27 -10.13
CA GLU A 669 -5.64 17.94 -9.95
C GLU A 669 -4.49 16.96 -10.19
N TRP A 670 -4.59 15.75 -9.61
CA TRP A 670 -3.64 14.67 -9.79
C TRP A 670 -3.45 14.29 -11.26
N THR A 671 -4.55 14.09 -11.98
CA THR A 671 -4.51 13.74 -13.40
C THR A 671 -3.92 14.87 -14.24
N ARG A 672 -4.23 16.13 -13.92
CA ARG A 672 -3.64 17.30 -14.57
C ARG A 672 -2.13 17.34 -14.36
N ASP A 673 -1.66 17.18 -13.12
CA ASP A 673 -0.24 17.28 -12.78
C ASP A 673 0.57 16.15 -13.42
N ILE A 674 0.02 14.92 -13.52
CA ILE A 674 0.65 13.82 -14.26
C ILE A 674 0.70 14.12 -15.77
N ASN A 675 -0.37 14.67 -16.33
CA ASN A 675 -0.36 15.03 -17.75
C ASN A 675 0.70 16.11 -18.03
N ASP A 676 0.88 17.08 -17.13
CA ASP A 676 1.93 18.10 -17.20
C ASP A 676 3.34 17.48 -17.19
N LEU A 677 3.59 16.40 -16.43
CA LEU A 677 4.87 15.68 -16.45
C LEU A 677 5.17 15.03 -17.80
N LEU A 678 4.12 14.52 -18.45
CA LEU A 678 4.25 13.82 -19.72
C LEU A 678 4.47 14.80 -20.88
N THR A 679 3.86 16.00 -20.88
CA THR A 679 3.96 16.97 -21.99
C THR A 679 5.38 17.28 -22.49
N THR A 680 5.53 17.73 -23.75
CA THR A 680 6.79 18.19 -24.38
C THR A 680 7.33 19.51 -23.78
N LYS A 681 6.90 19.89 -22.57
CA LYS A 681 7.35 21.10 -21.89
C LYS A 681 8.81 20.94 -21.43
N SER A 682 9.52 22.08 -21.31
CA SER A 682 10.90 22.14 -20.82
C SER A 682 11.11 21.35 -19.53
N PHE A 683 12.26 20.69 -19.41
CA PHE A 683 12.69 19.93 -18.23
C PHE A 683 12.45 20.67 -16.90
N SER A 684 12.75 21.96 -16.83
CA SER A 684 12.54 22.79 -15.62
C SER A 684 11.08 22.85 -15.18
N VAL A 685 10.14 22.76 -16.12
CA VAL A 685 8.70 22.74 -15.84
C VAL A 685 8.29 21.39 -15.27
N LYS A 686 8.87 20.30 -15.77
CA LYS A 686 8.60 18.93 -15.29
C LYS A 686 9.07 18.74 -13.85
N THR A 687 10.29 19.15 -13.52
CA THR A 687 10.83 19.04 -12.15
C THR A 687 10.07 19.91 -11.14
N LYS A 688 9.69 21.14 -11.51
CA LYS A 688 8.82 21.99 -10.67
C LYS A 688 7.43 21.38 -10.46
N THR A 689 6.88 20.71 -11.48
CA THR A 689 5.60 20.00 -11.37
C THR A 689 5.72 18.82 -10.41
N LEU A 690 6.80 18.05 -10.49
CA LEU A 690 7.05 16.93 -9.59
C LEU A 690 7.20 17.39 -8.13
N ASN A 691 7.94 18.48 -7.89
CA ASN A 691 8.08 19.05 -6.56
C ASN A 691 6.72 19.54 -6.00
N ARG A 692 5.91 20.18 -6.85
CA ARG A 692 4.52 20.55 -6.49
C ARG A 692 3.70 19.32 -6.10
N MET A 693 3.80 18.22 -6.85
CA MET A 693 3.10 16.97 -6.53
C MET A 693 3.57 16.39 -5.19
N HIS A 694 4.87 16.36 -4.92
CA HIS A 694 5.41 15.91 -3.64
C HIS A 694 4.82 16.73 -2.48
N HIS A 695 4.79 18.06 -2.59
CA HIS A 695 4.20 18.90 -1.55
C HIS A 695 2.68 18.72 -1.40
N ALA A 696 1.93 18.73 -2.51
CA ALA A 696 0.46 18.67 -2.49
C ALA A 696 -0.09 17.31 -2.01
N TYR A 697 0.59 16.22 -2.33
CA TYR A 697 0.11 14.85 -2.08
C TYR A 697 0.88 14.10 -0.98
N SER A 698 1.91 14.71 -0.36
CA SER A 698 2.71 14.13 0.74
C SER A 698 1.92 13.64 1.95
N ARG A 699 0.72 14.16 2.20
CA ARG A 699 -0.14 13.70 3.31
C ARG A 699 -0.84 12.37 2.98
N TYR A 700 -1.02 12.08 1.70
CA TYR A 700 -1.77 10.93 1.22
C TYR A 700 -0.87 9.76 0.85
N MET A 701 0.33 10.03 0.35
CA MET A 701 1.43 9.07 0.24
C MET A 701 2.10 8.88 1.60
#